data_AF-A0A5S5MF84-F1
#
_entry.id   AF-A0A5S5MF84-F1
#
_cell.length_a   1.000
_cell.length_b   1.000
_cell.length_c   1.000
_cell.angle_alpha   90.00
_cell.angle_beta   90.00
_cell.angle_gamma   90.00
#
_symmetry.space_group_name_H-M   'P 1'
#
loop_
_entity.id
_entity.type
_entity.pdbx_description
1 polymer ?
#
loop_
_entity_poly.entity_id
_entity_poly.type
_entity_poly.pdbx_seq_one_letter_code
_entity_poly.pdbx_strand_id
1 'polypeptide(L)'
;MKKKSAVEFIVAGLGFMLLLGGCGDSSSGSSSGGTPSAQTVQVSGYVEDPAIRGAVVELWNSHGSAAGICGTSGNQLCRTVSGDDGFFRFRVLKDAPAGLEVVASGGMDTETGISLGNLRLKALLDGAASKDQVAVTPVTTLVAMAVKAGQTTEEAQKNVREFLGLEAEADLMLRPMGPGGGFVLQRSMVITKIVTDLNSLGVSDPFGKLSGLMAEGQALIRQGDMDEITLGNAGLPQERIREVRSLHEALRSAGVQNTAALVAAARKSLLADSLMKSMERLFTHSDDDFEAHRDFYRDNAAVLSENLMAHAEMPVSGLPVERIFRYLIDAYGLVDMELNDDETAYKMTGKLVRSQLTLQDLTKDGIPLSEDARIRELARAAYIYDVAEALLPGELPGNDNAKRIHYYYNSNTSRLYKAETMLDTVLDDTVNDTIRTEIVRGKARVGLFDEAKVIIKEQMYLDFQKARAWVAVAENYIPFGKFKEAEDCLDEALRIHKALLSSKGYHNLESADTSLLQTIAKWYRKAHYPEKSKEIAEYMHGELGPHLSAPSYSRILQAMVNLADDFISMDEPDQRDAPAARDALDALYRYAQDCPPTERANGRRDYMLKVMYLADAALRYAWLGDGVRAYEIVQEVEGMRSNDGLASFSPPNQEYNNYTKDLTWVYVPRMVEALVISAYMDEAKALLKTLPANRASQKGRSYGDFAVGMVEQGYSAHEIVDELEKLISGRNAEETAEMQIRALTYFNEAVPHAAMVMVEKGRYQEAALLADQALKYVNAIYKPGAADKDISYSKVFQGYLRCARIYHRAGYVSDALKAMDYAETVLFGGGFSAEKIDDKGRLIRDAAGNFDTEWLDYDKVQDDEQLIFGIGYIARMWNEMGDDARSREFLERGRSRLSDISQTAGSVFVAREYNKLIRSALNSDDIEMALSLISEGEAVADRIHTDAVQEDQREKAFQDQAQQLRSLGEKAWEVGELSLARELFRKAYTAAKMLSSLSNRTKEMGDIAQSAGEAGLVDFGMEVALAVPVIPERYKTIGKVAEKVVKYDDFNGVSIAWVDTDRDGRPDFFHPLATVEMIVASGLVLDEDSNGNGIPDTEDLRPLYVK
;
A
#
# COMPACT_ATOMS: atom_id res chain seq x y z
N MET A 1 22.57 22.55 13.37
CA MET A 1 23.86 23.01 13.91
C MET A 1 23.75 23.28 15.42
N LYS A 2 24.45 22.49 16.25
CA LYS A 2 25.11 22.88 17.52
C LYS A 2 25.82 21.64 18.07
N LYS A 3 27.04 21.39 17.58
CA LYS A 3 27.97 20.41 18.17
C LYS A 3 28.57 21.04 19.44
N LYS A 4 28.53 20.32 20.56
CA LYS A 4 29.49 20.47 21.64
C LYS A 4 30.10 19.10 21.92
N SER A 5 31.35 18.96 21.52
CA SER A 5 32.25 17.89 21.93
C SER A 5 32.70 18.11 23.37
N ALA A 6 32.74 17.05 24.16
CA ALA A 6 33.71 16.91 25.25
C ALA A 6 34.08 15.43 25.37
N VAL A 7 35.34 15.15 25.02
CA VAL A 7 36.06 13.89 25.25
C VAL A 7 36.77 14.05 26.59
N GLU A 8 36.70 13.05 27.48
CA GLU A 8 37.85 12.34 28.10
C GLU A 8 37.45 11.51 29.35
N PHE A 9 37.72 10.20 29.23
CA PHE A 9 38.28 9.23 30.19
C PHE A 9 37.80 9.15 31.66
N ILE A 10 37.38 7.94 32.08
CA ILE A 10 38.12 7.09 33.04
C ILE A 10 37.74 5.61 32.87
N VAL A 11 38.78 4.78 32.99
CA VAL A 11 38.89 3.32 32.86
C VAL A 11 38.51 2.60 34.15
N ALA A 12 37.75 1.50 34.04
CA ALA A 12 37.89 0.25 34.81
C ALA A 12 36.92 -0.76 34.17
N GLY A 13 37.27 -1.97 33.73
CA GLY A 13 38.47 -2.78 33.91
C GLY A 13 38.03 -4.24 33.97
N LEU A 14 38.48 -5.05 33.00
CA LEU A 14 38.57 -6.52 32.98
C LEU A 14 37.28 -7.34 33.23
N GLY A 15 36.85 -8.29 32.39
CA GLY A 15 37.61 -9.22 31.54
C GLY A 15 37.49 -10.63 32.13
N PHE A 16 36.79 -11.55 31.44
CA PHE A 16 37.00 -13.02 31.44
C PHE A 16 35.99 -13.66 30.45
N MET A 17 36.42 -14.04 29.25
CA MET A 17 36.85 -15.38 28.82
C MET A 17 35.72 -16.42 28.62
N LEU A 18 35.61 -16.85 27.35
CA LEU A 18 35.05 -18.10 26.85
C LEU A 18 35.46 -19.32 27.68
N LEU A 19 34.55 -20.29 27.83
CA LEU A 19 34.84 -21.72 27.68
C LEU A 19 33.56 -22.52 27.41
N LEU A 20 33.57 -23.23 26.28
CA LEU A 20 32.74 -24.41 25.98
C LEU A 20 33.12 -25.57 26.92
N GLY A 21 32.16 -26.42 27.27
CA GLY A 21 32.42 -27.72 27.87
C GLY A 21 31.18 -28.32 28.55
N GLY A 22 30.69 -29.43 27.99
CA GLY A 22 29.56 -30.20 28.50
C GLY A 22 29.90 -31.17 29.64
N CYS A 23 29.05 -32.21 29.73
CA CYS A 23 28.88 -33.19 30.81
C CYS A 23 28.16 -32.58 32.03
N GLY A 24 27.23 -33.26 32.67
CA GLY A 24 27.04 -34.69 32.76
C GLY A 24 26.48 -34.95 34.16
N ASP A 25 25.60 -35.93 34.19
CA ASP A 25 25.02 -36.57 35.37
C ASP A 25 25.97 -36.64 36.58
N SER A 26 25.56 -36.09 37.72
CA SER A 26 25.87 -36.68 39.03
C SER A 26 25.04 -36.05 40.14
N SER A 27 24.50 -36.96 40.94
CA SER A 27 23.75 -36.78 42.16
C SER A 27 24.48 -35.98 43.23
N SER A 28 23.74 -35.11 43.92
CA SER A 28 24.07 -34.75 45.31
C SER A 28 22.79 -34.67 46.12
N GLY A 29 22.69 -35.56 47.10
CA GLY A 29 21.62 -35.55 48.10
C GLY A 29 21.83 -34.38 49.06
N SER A 30 20.77 -33.61 49.26
CA SER A 30 20.59 -32.80 50.46
C SER A 30 19.21 -33.09 51.03
N SER A 31 19.20 -33.73 52.20
CA SER A 31 18.02 -34.01 52.99
C SER A 31 17.76 -32.83 53.91
N SER A 32 16.69 -32.07 53.68
CA SER A 32 16.07 -31.21 54.70
C SER A 32 14.64 -30.84 54.32
N GLY A 33 13.68 -31.32 55.13
CA GLY A 33 12.30 -30.80 55.19
C GLY A 33 11.32 -31.42 54.19
N GLY A 34 10.95 -32.69 54.40
CA GLY A 34 9.88 -33.32 53.63
C GLY A 34 8.52 -32.72 53.96
N THR A 35 8.09 -31.74 53.16
CA THR A 35 6.66 -31.45 52.93
C THR A 35 6.05 -32.71 52.31
N PRO A 36 4.85 -33.18 52.69
CA PRO A 36 4.27 -34.38 52.09
C PRO A 36 4.15 -34.13 50.58
N SER A 37 4.83 -34.91 49.74
CA SER A 37 4.52 -34.87 48.31
C SER A 37 3.09 -35.34 48.16
N ALA A 38 2.20 -34.45 47.73
CA ALA A 38 0.82 -34.84 47.47
C ALA A 38 0.83 -36.02 46.50
N GLN A 39 0.09 -37.09 46.79
CA GLN A 39 0.01 -38.21 45.86
C GLN A 39 -0.71 -37.72 44.60
N THR A 40 -0.01 -37.66 43.47
CA THR A 40 -0.59 -37.28 42.17
C THR A 40 -0.77 -38.51 41.29
N VAL A 41 -1.86 -38.57 40.55
CA VAL A 41 -2.11 -39.55 39.47
C VAL A 41 -1.90 -38.89 38.12
N GLN A 42 -1.50 -39.69 37.13
CA GLN A 42 -1.43 -39.21 35.76
C GLN A 42 -2.84 -39.17 35.17
N VAL A 43 -3.13 -38.13 34.40
CA VAL A 43 -4.27 -38.09 33.49
C VAL A 43 -3.71 -37.83 32.11
N SER A 44 -3.94 -38.70 31.14
CA SER A 44 -3.47 -38.54 29.77
C SER A 44 -4.51 -38.98 28.77
N GLY A 45 -4.35 -38.50 27.54
CA GLY A 45 -5.34 -38.72 26.50
C GLY A 45 -4.91 -38.11 25.18
N TYR A 46 -5.86 -38.06 24.26
CA TYR A 46 -5.68 -37.54 22.91
C TYR A 46 -6.83 -36.61 22.54
N VAL A 47 -6.50 -35.50 21.90
CA VAL A 47 -7.47 -34.64 21.22
C VAL A 47 -7.57 -35.14 19.78
N GLU A 48 -8.71 -35.73 19.42
CA GLU A 48 -8.88 -36.46 18.15
C GLU A 48 -10.17 -36.08 17.38
N ASP A 49 -9.95 -35.52 16.20
CA ASP A 49 -10.70 -35.63 14.96
C ASP A 49 -9.71 -35.42 13.80
N PRO A 50 -9.26 -36.51 13.14
CA PRO A 50 -7.87 -37.04 13.29
C PRO A 50 -6.98 -36.42 14.40
N ALA A 51 -5.66 -36.59 14.39
CA ALA A 51 -4.85 -36.01 15.49
C ALA A 51 -4.91 -34.46 15.46
N ILE A 52 -5.26 -33.82 16.58
CA ILE A 52 -5.33 -32.35 16.68
C ILE A 52 -4.11 -31.84 17.45
N ARG A 53 -3.20 -31.17 16.75
CA ARG A 53 -2.00 -30.57 17.35
C ARG A 53 -2.26 -29.16 17.85
N GLY A 54 -1.50 -28.76 18.87
CA GLY A 54 -1.48 -27.38 19.35
C GLY A 54 -2.74 -26.92 20.10
N ALA A 55 -3.69 -27.82 20.38
CA ALA A 55 -4.87 -27.47 21.16
C ALA A 55 -4.49 -27.20 22.61
N VAL A 56 -5.02 -26.11 23.18
CA VAL A 56 -4.86 -25.83 24.62
C VAL A 56 -5.79 -26.75 25.38
N VAL A 57 -5.23 -27.70 26.13
CA VAL A 57 -5.97 -28.68 26.91
C VAL A 57 -5.97 -28.28 28.37
N GLU A 58 -7.16 -28.15 28.95
CA GLU A 58 -7.39 -27.79 30.33
C GLU A 58 -8.25 -28.82 31.06
N LEU A 59 -8.10 -28.92 32.38
CA LEU A 59 -9.00 -29.69 33.23
C LEU A 59 -9.93 -28.73 33.97
N TRP A 60 -11.22 -28.73 33.65
CA TRP A 60 -12.22 -27.83 34.21
C TRP A 60 -12.97 -28.45 35.38
N ASN A 61 -13.28 -27.61 36.38
CA ASN A 61 -14.14 -27.96 37.51
C ASN A 61 -15.63 -27.73 37.21
N SER A 62 -16.49 -28.10 38.16
CA SER A 62 -17.96 -27.92 38.07
C SER A 62 -18.43 -26.46 37.92
N HIS A 63 -17.54 -25.48 38.14
CA HIS A 63 -17.83 -24.05 37.96
C HIS A 63 -17.41 -23.54 36.56
N GLY A 64 -16.90 -24.42 35.68
CA GLY A 64 -16.53 -24.06 34.30
C GLY A 64 -15.22 -23.28 34.19
N SER A 65 -14.27 -23.54 35.09
CA SER A 65 -12.94 -22.90 35.10
C SER A 65 -11.84 -23.93 35.26
N ALA A 66 -10.64 -23.63 34.73
CA ALA A 66 -9.47 -24.49 34.85
C ALA A 66 -9.12 -24.75 36.33
N ALA A 67 -8.94 -26.02 36.68
CA ALA A 67 -8.72 -26.47 38.05
C ALA A 67 -7.26 -26.24 38.48
N GLY A 68 -7.07 -25.65 39.65
CA GLY A 68 -5.75 -25.42 40.26
C GLY A 68 -5.19 -26.64 41.02
N ILE A 69 -5.35 -27.85 40.47
CA ILE A 69 -5.06 -29.12 41.16
C ILE A 69 -3.93 -29.94 40.51
N CYS A 70 -3.19 -29.32 39.59
CA CYS A 70 -2.16 -29.98 38.80
C CYS A 70 -0.73 -29.69 39.31
N GLY A 71 0.23 -30.41 38.74
CA GLY A 71 1.66 -30.29 39.06
C GLY A 71 2.10 -31.18 40.21
N THR A 72 3.39 -31.22 40.48
CA THR A 72 3.98 -32.07 41.55
C THR A 72 3.52 -31.69 42.96
N SER A 73 3.06 -30.45 43.14
CA SER A 73 2.52 -29.93 44.40
C SER A 73 0.99 -29.95 44.46
N GLY A 74 0.29 -30.19 43.34
CA GLY A 74 -1.17 -30.15 43.27
C GLY A 74 -1.80 -28.77 43.39
N ASN A 75 -1.04 -27.69 43.17
CA ASN A 75 -1.51 -26.29 43.28
C ASN A 75 -1.34 -25.49 41.98
N GLN A 76 -1.06 -26.14 40.85
CA GLN A 76 -0.90 -25.48 39.55
C GLN A 76 -2.19 -25.58 38.74
N LEU A 77 -2.42 -24.61 37.86
CA LEU A 77 -3.48 -24.67 36.86
C LEU A 77 -3.26 -25.89 35.95
N CYS A 78 -4.31 -26.69 35.80
CA CYS A 78 -4.32 -27.82 34.89
C CYS A 78 -4.44 -27.36 33.45
N ARG A 79 -3.31 -27.00 32.83
CA ARG A 79 -3.20 -26.59 31.43
C ARG A 79 -1.98 -27.24 30.76
N THR A 80 -2.15 -27.73 29.55
CA THR A 80 -1.09 -28.25 28.66
C THR A 80 -1.47 -27.98 27.20
N VAL A 81 -0.62 -28.38 26.27
CA VAL A 81 -0.88 -28.35 24.83
C VAL A 81 -0.83 -29.77 24.27
N SER A 82 -1.65 -30.08 23.26
CA SER A 82 -1.56 -31.35 22.53
C SER A 82 -0.36 -31.39 21.56
N GLY A 83 0.33 -32.54 21.48
CA GLY A 83 1.42 -32.77 20.53
C GLY A 83 0.95 -33.00 19.08
N ASP A 84 1.88 -33.27 18.17
CA ASP A 84 1.57 -33.58 16.76
C ASP A 84 0.69 -34.82 16.57
N ASP A 85 0.68 -35.74 17.55
CA ASP A 85 -0.19 -36.92 17.59
C ASP A 85 -1.49 -36.68 18.38
N GLY A 86 -1.76 -35.44 18.78
CA GLY A 86 -2.90 -35.05 19.62
C GLY A 86 -2.72 -35.41 21.10
N PHE A 87 -1.60 -35.99 21.51
CA PHE A 87 -1.39 -36.46 22.87
C PHE A 87 -1.26 -35.32 23.88
N PHE A 88 -1.88 -35.47 25.05
CA PHE A 88 -1.72 -34.58 26.19
C PHE A 88 -1.53 -35.36 27.50
N ARG A 89 -0.95 -34.70 28.50
CA ARG A 89 -0.82 -35.27 29.85
C ARG A 89 -0.84 -34.22 30.96
N PHE A 90 -1.45 -34.59 32.07
CA PHE A 90 -1.46 -33.87 33.34
C PHE A 90 -0.92 -34.76 34.47
N ARG A 91 -0.43 -34.14 35.53
CA ARG A 91 -0.32 -34.76 36.86
C ARG A 91 -1.32 -34.09 37.77
N VAL A 92 -2.30 -34.84 38.24
CA VAL A 92 -3.46 -34.35 39.00
C VAL A 92 -3.42 -34.94 40.41
N LEU A 93 -3.90 -34.24 41.43
CA LEU A 93 -4.07 -34.81 42.77
C LEU A 93 -4.89 -36.10 42.76
N LYS A 94 -4.46 -37.12 43.52
CA LYS A 94 -5.11 -38.44 43.59
C LYS A 94 -6.55 -38.37 44.11
N ASP A 95 -6.82 -37.45 45.03
CA ASP A 95 -8.15 -37.22 45.62
C ASP A 95 -8.91 -36.07 44.93
N ALA A 96 -8.67 -35.89 43.62
CA ALA A 96 -9.36 -34.88 42.84
C ALA A 96 -10.89 -35.06 42.88
N PRO A 97 -11.66 -33.97 42.94
CA PRO A 97 -13.13 -34.03 42.99
C PRO A 97 -13.70 -34.71 41.73
N ALA A 98 -14.84 -35.39 41.90
CA ALA A 98 -15.59 -35.96 40.78
C ALA A 98 -16.21 -34.87 39.91
N GLY A 99 -16.56 -35.22 38.66
CA GLY A 99 -17.19 -34.30 37.70
C GLY A 99 -16.21 -33.35 37.02
N LEU A 100 -14.93 -33.74 36.90
CA LEU A 100 -13.95 -33.00 36.12
C LEU A 100 -14.13 -33.25 34.62
N GLU A 101 -13.92 -32.20 33.84
CA GLU A 101 -14.05 -32.20 32.38
C GLU A 101 -12.71 -31.84 31.75
N VAL A 102 -12.27 -32.61 30.76
CA VAL A 102 -11.13 -32.21 29.92
C VAL A 102 -11.68 -31.35 28.79
N VAL A 103 -11.17 -30.13 28.66
CA VAL A 103 -11.57 -29.17 27.62
C VAL A 103 -10.36 -28.86 26.76
N ALA A 104 -10.44 -29.19 25.47
CA ALA A 104 -9.46 -28.79 24.46
C ALA A 104 -10.02 -27.61 23.65
N SER A 105 -9.27 -26.52 23.54
CA SER A 105 -9.65 -25.32 22.78
C SER A 105 -8.70 -25.10 21.61
N GLY A 106 -9.26 -24.90 20.42
CA GLY A 106 -8.52 -24.67 19.18
C GLY A 106 -7.67 -25.86 18.74
N GLY A 107 -6.56 -25.55 18.05
CA GLY A 107 -5.67 -26.54 17.45
C GLY A 107 -6.03 -26.86 16.00
N MET A 108 -5.13 -27.60 15.36
CA MET A 108 -5.22 -27.98 13.94
C MET A 108 -5.22 -29.50 13.81
N ASP A 109 -6.16 -30.02 13.03
CA ASP A 109 -6.13 -31.40 12.56
C ASP A 109 -4.91 -31.62 11.65
N THR A 110 -4.03 -32.56 11.99
CA THR A 110 -2.78 -32.81 11.27
C THR A 110 -2.95 -33.55 9.95
N GLU A 111 -4.08 -34.21 9.75
CA GLU A 111 -4.37 -34.96 8.54
C GLU A 111 -5.20 -34.14 7.54
N THR A 112 -6.22 -33.42 8.03
CA THR A 112 -7.05 -32.57 7.16
C THR A 112 -6.54 -31.14 7.07
N GLY A 113 -5.78 -30.64 8.05
CA GLY A 113 -5.36 -29.24 8.11
C GLY A 113 -6.48 -28.27 8.49
N ILE A 114 -7.65 -28.76 8.87
CA ILE A 114 -8.74 -27.93 9.38
C ILE A 114 -8.32 -27.34 10.73
N SER A 115 -8.44 -26.02 10.86
CA SER A 115 -8.36 -25.37 12.16
C SER A 115 -9.70 -25.45 12.89
N LEU A 116 -9.64 -25.74 14.19
CA LEU A 116 -10.78 -25.69 15.08
C LEU A 116 -11.02 -24.28 15.66
N GLY A 117 -10.13 -23.31 15.42
CA GLY A 117 -10.31 -21.92 15.80
C GLY A 117 -10.66 -21.74 17.28
N ASN A 118 -11.83 -21.17 17.56
CA ASN A 118 -12.37 -20.94 18.91
C ASN A 118 -13.23 -22.10 19.45
N LEU A 119 -13.36 -23.21 18.71
CA LEU A 119 -14.17 -24.36 19.13
C LEU A 119 -13.56 -25.03 20.36
N ARG A 120 -14.44 -25.59 21.20
CA ARG A 120 -14.08 -26.29 22.43
C ARG A 120 -14.57 -27.71 22.41
N LEU A 121 -13.65 -28.65 22.30
CA LEU A 121 -13.92 -30.08 22.43
C LEU A 121 -13.85 -30.47 23.91
N LYS A 122 -14.71 -31.40 24.32
CA LYS A 122 -14.87 -31.78 25.73
C LYS A 122 -14.97 -33.28 25.91
N ALA A 123 -14.49 -33.75 27.05
CA ALA A 123 -14.68 -35.13 27.50
C ALA A 123 -14.82 -35.18 29.03
N LEU A 124 -15.74 -36.04 29.50
CA LEU A 124 -15.92 -36.29 30.93
C LEU A 124 -14.81 -37.21 31.43
N LEU A 125 -14.05 -36.78 32.45
CA LEU A 125 -12.94 -37.57 33.00
C LEU A 125 -13.43 -38.88 33.62
N ASP A 126 -14.58 -38.84 34.30
CA ASP A 126 -15.19 -40.00 34.95
C ASP A 126 -15.93 -40.92 33.95
N GLY A 127 -16.10 -40.48 32.70
CA GLY A 127 -16.71 -41.26 31.61
C GLY A 127 -15.69 -42.05 30.77
N ALA A 128 -14.39 -41.83 30.94
CA ALA A 128 -13.35 -42.55 30.23
C ALA A 128 -13.09 -43.93 30.85
N ALA A 129 -12.81 -44.95 30.01
CA ALA A 129 -12.49 -46.30 30.48
C ALA A 129 -11.23 -46.35 31.36
N SER A 130 -10.29 -45.42 31.14
CA SER A 130 -9.11 -45.19 31.97
C SER A 130 -8.72 -43.72 31.93
N LYS A 131 -8.22 -43.19 33.06
CA LYS A 131 -7.67 -41.82 33.16
C LYS A 131 -6.41 -41.60 32.32
N ASP A 132 -5.80 -42.67 31.81
CA ASP A 132 -4.61 -42.61 30.94
C ASP A 132 -4.95 -42.61 29.44
N GLN A 133 -6.23 -42.78 29.06
CA GLN A 133 -6.68 -42.89 27.67
C GLN A 133 -7.95 -42.05 27.40
N VAL A 134 -7.99 -40.81 27.87
CA VAL A 134 -9.14 -39.92 27.61
C VAL A 134 -9.15 -39.51 26.13
N ALA A 135 -10.24 -39.78 25.41
CA ALA A 135 -10.46 -39.28 24.06
C ALA A 135 -11.28 -37.98 24.13
N VAL A 136 -10.72 -36.88 23.63
CA VAL A 136 -11.40 -35.57 23.52
C VAL A 136 -11.76 -35.35 22.06
N THR A 137 -13.03 -35.56 21.71
CA THR A 137 -13.53 -35.58 20.33
C THR A 137 -14.83 -34.79 20.20
N PRO A 138 -15.28 -34.45 18.98
CA PRO A 138 -16.61 -33.88 18.74
C PRO A 138 -17.75 -34.74 19.30
N VAL A 139 -17.61 -36.08 19.26
CA VAL A 139 -18.60 -37.02 19.78
C VAL A 139 -18.65 -36.99 21.32
N THR A 140 -17.49 -37.03 21.99
CA THR A 140 -17.45 -36.94 23.45
C THR A 140 -17.94 -35.57 23.95
N THR A 141 -17.81 -34.54 23.12
CA THR A 141 -18.32 -33.20 23.40
C THR A 141 -19.85 -33.21 23.49
N LEU A 142 -20.55 -33.83 22.53
CA LEU A 142 -22.01 -33.97 22.58
C LEU A 142 -22.48 -34.76 23.82
N VAL A 143 -21.74 -35.81 24.21
CA VAL A 143 -22.02 -36.57 25.44
C VAL A 143 -21.86 -35.66 26.68
N ALA A 144 -20.76 -34.91 26.76
CA ALA A 144 -20.51 -33.99 27.87
C ALA A 144 -21.59 -32.89 27.97
N MET A 145 -22.06 -32.38 26.83
CA MET A 145 -23.15 -31.40 26.78
C MET A 145 -24.48 -31.96 27.27
N ALA A 146 -24.84 -33.18 26.88
CA ALA A 146 -26.06 -33.84 27.34
C ALA A 146 -26.03 -34.10 28.85
N VAL A 147 -24.88 -34.52 29.39
CA VAL A 147 -24.71 -34.68 30.84
C VAL A 147 -24.82 -33.34 31.57
N LYS A 148 -24.22 -32.28 31.02
CA LYS A 148 -24.35 -30.92 31.58
C LYS A 148 -25.80 -30.40 31.52
N ALA A 149 -26.59 -30.86 30.57
CA ALA A 149 -28.03 -30.59 30.48
C ALA A 149 -28.89 -31.41 31.46
N GLY A 150 -28.28 -32.24 32.31
CA GLY A 150 -28.94 -32.97 33.39
C GLY A 150 -29.20 -34.46 33.11
N GLN A 151 -28.70 -35.01 32.00
CA GLN A 151 -28.81 -36.45 31.71
C GLN A 151 -27.75 -37.26 32.46
N THR A 152 -28.05 -38.52 32.75
CA THR A 152 -27.00 -39.46 33.19
C THR A 152 -26.05 -39.79 32.04
N THR A 153 -24.83 -40.25 32.33
CA THR A 153 -23.85 -40.62 31.28
C THR A 153 -24.38 -41.71 30.35
N GLU A 154 -25.13 -42.68 30.86
CA GLU A 154 -25.73 -43.76 30.07
C GLU A 154 -26.82 -43.24 29.13
N GLU A 155 -27.71 -42.38 29.62
CA GLU A 155 -28.75 -41.72 28.81
C GLU A 155 -28.14 -40.81 27.75
N ALA A 156 -27.11 -40.02 28.12
CA ALA A 156 -26.39 -39.15 27.21
C ALA A 156 -25.75 -39.95 26.06
N GLN A 157 -25.05 -41.04 26.37
CA GLN A 157 -24.46 -41.89 25.33
C GLN A 157 -25.52 -42.55 24.44
N LYS A 158 -26.64 -42.99 25.01
CA LYS A 158 -27.76 -43.55 24.23
C LYS A 158 -28.33 -42.52 23.26
N ASN A 159 -28.62 -41.31 23.74
CA ASN A 159 -29.18 -40.25 22.92
C ASN A 159 -28.21 -39.80 21.82
N VAL A 160 -26.91 -39.73 22.12
CA VAL A 160 -25.88 -39.41 21.11
C VAL A 160 -25.78 -40.52 20.06
N ARG A 161 -25.87 -41.81 20.44
CA ARG A 161 -25.93 -42.91 19.47
C ARG A 161 -27.13 -42.81 18.54
N GLU A 162 -28.32 -42.55 19.09
CA GLU A 162 -29.55 -42.39 18.32
C GLU A 162 -29.48 -41.17 17.39
N PHE A 163 -28.97 -40.03 17.90
CA PHE A 163 -28.79 -38.80 17.13
C PHE A 163 -27.84 -39.00 15.94
N LEU A 164 -26.74 -39.72 16.15
CA LEU A 164 -25.71 -39.97 15.14
C LEU A 164 -25.98 -41.22 14.27
N GLY A 165 -27.11 -41.90 14.46
CA GLY A 165 -27.44 -43.12 13.72
C GLY A 165 -26.37 -44.22 13.88
N LEU A 166 -25.86 -44.41 15.10
CA LEU A 166 -24.90 -45.44 15.47
C LEU A 166 -25.59 -46.67 16.05
N GLU A 167 -24.93 -47.83 15.99
CA GLU A 167 -25.43 -49.06 16.61
C GLU A 167 -25.51 -48.93 18.14
N ALA A 168 -26.45 -49.65 18.77
CA ALA A 168 -26.73 -49.53 20.20
C ALA A 168 -25.51 -49.83 21.10
N GLU A 169 -24.59 -50.68 20.63
CA GLU A 169 -23.39 -51.11 21.37
C GLU A 169 -22.13 -50.33 20.97
N ALA A 170 -22.24 -49.27 20.14
CA ALA A 170 -21.09 -48.45 19.75
C ALA A 170 -20.51 -47.71 20.97
N ASP A 171 -19.21 -47.90 21.20
CA ASP A 171 -18.47 -47.19 22.25
C ASP A 171 -18.02 -45.81 21.74
N LEU A 172 -18.70 -44.77 22.25
CA LEU A 172 -18.47 -43.38 21.88
C LEU A 172 -17.18 -42.79 22.50
N MET A 173 -16.59 -43.47 23.48
CA MET A 173 -15.41 -43.01 24.21
C MET A 173 -14.12 -43.60 23.63
N LEU A 174 -14.21 -44.45 22.59
CA LEU A 174 -13.06 -44.96 21.86
C LEU A 174 -12.31 -43.84 21.16
N ARG A 175 -10.98 -44.03 21.06
CA ARG A 175 -10.13 -43.20 20.22
C ARG A 175 -10.52 -43.35 18.74
N PRO A 176 -10.90 -42.27 18.04
CA PRO A 176 -11.21 -42.30 16.60
C PRO A 176 -10.14 -42.98 15.74
N MET A 177 -8.85 -42.71 16.00
CA MET A 177 -7.73 -43.28 15.24
C MET A 177 -7.27 -44.65 15.77
N GLY A 178 -7.88 -45.14 16.85
CA GLY A 178 -7.56 -46.44 17.46
C GLY A 178 -8.25 -47.64 16.78
N PRO A 179 -7.85 -48.88 17.10
CA PRO A 179 -8.51 -50.09 16.61
C PRO A 179 -10.01 -50.09 16.93
N GLY A 180 -10.86 -50.25 15.92
CA GLY A 180 -12.32 -50.24 16.07
C GLY A 180 -12.97 -48.85 16.14
N GLY A 181 -12.17 -47.77 16.12
CA GLY A 181 -12.65 -46.38 16.22
C GLY A 181 -13.27 -45.78 14.96
N GLY A 182 -13.29 -46.50 13.83
CA GLY A 182 -13.68 -45.94 12.53
C GLY A 182 -15.10 -45.37 12.44
N PHE A 183 -16.07 -45.93 13.17
CA PHE A 183 -17.42 -45.35 13.27
C PHE A 183 -17.42 -44.01 14.01
N VAL A 184 -16.62 -43.90 15.07
CA VAL A 184 -16.48 -42.66 15.85
C VAL A 184 -15.74 -41.61 15.03
N LEU A 185 -14.70 -42.00 14.29
CA LEU A 185 -13.98 -41.12 13.36
C LEU A 185 -14.90 -40.57 12.27
N GLN A 186 -15.67 -41.45 11.61
CA GLN A 186 -16.61 -41.06 10.57
C GLN A 186 -17.64 -40.03 11.07
N ARG A 187 -18.16 -40.20 12.30
CA ARG A 187 -19.11 -39.23 12.87
C ARG A 187 -18.43 -37.96 13.36
N SER A 188 -17.23 -38.07 13.92
CA SER A 188 -16.46 -36.93 14.41
C SER A 188 -16.18 -35.94 13.27
N MET A 189 -15.69 -36.40 12.12
CA MET A 189 -15.39 -35.56 10.96
C MET A 189 -16.63 -34.81 10.43
N VAL A 190 -17.78 -35.50 10.39
CA VAL A 190 -19.06 -34.89 9.96
C VAL A 190 -19.53 -33.83 10.97
N ILE A 191 -19.45 -34.12 12.27
CA ILE A 191 -19.79 -33.15 13.32
C ILE A 191 -18.87 -31.94 13.22
N THR A 192 -17.55 -32.14 13.07
CA THR A 192 -16.57 -31.07 12.91
C THR A 192 -16.95 -30.16 11.75
N LYS A 193 -17.24 -30.71 10.56
CA LYS A 193 -17.70 -29.93 9.41
C LYS A 193 -18.93 -29.08 9.74
N ILE A 194 -19.92 -29.66 10.41
CA ILE A 194 -21.16 -28.96 10.79
C ILE A 194 -20.85 -27.83 11.77
N VAL A 195 -20.06 -28.08 12.83
CA VAL A 195 -19.79 -27.06 13.85
C VAL A 195 -18.89 -25.95 13.31
N THR A 196 -17.93 -26.26 12.43
CA THR A 196 -17.11 -25.24 11.76
C THR A 196 -17.95 -24.38 10.83
N ASP A 197 -18.90 -24.97 10.10
CA ASP A 197 -19.80 -24.23 9.22
C ASP A 197 -20.72 -23.30 10.03
N LEU A 198 -21.32 -23.80 11.11
CA LEU A 198 -22.15 -22.99 11.99
C LEU A 198 -21.36 -21.84 12.64
N ASN A 199 -20.13 -22.10 13.07
CA ASN A 199 -19.24 -21.09 13.61
C ASN A 199 -18.92 -20.01 12.56
N SER A 200 -18.65 -20.41 11.32
CA SER A 200 -18.41 -19.47 10.21
C SER A 200 -19.63 -18.58 9.88
N LEU A 201 -20.84 -19.03 10.23
CA LEU A 201 -22.09 -18.26 10.11
C LEU A 201 -22.39 -17.41 11.36
N GLY A 202 -21.47 -17.32 12.32
CA GLY A 202 -21.60 -16.52 13.53
C GLY A 202 -22.39 -17.17 14.66
N VAL A 203 -22.62 -18.49 14.63
CA VAL A 203 -23.25 -19.21 15.74
C VAL A 203 -22.27 -19.36 16.89
N SER A 204 -22.57 -18.74 18.03
CA SER A 204 -21.65 -18.64 19.17
C SER A 204 -21.44 -19.94 19.98
N ASP A 205 -22.41 -20.86 19.98
CA ASP A 205 -22.29 -22.19 20.60
C ASP A 205 -22.84 -23.29 19.65
N PRO A 206 -22.06 -23.70 18.63
CA PRO A 206 -22.48 -24.70 17.66
C PRO A 206 -22.81 -26.06 18.28
N PHE A 207 -21.99 -26.53 19.24
CA PHE A 207 -22.24 -27.80 19.91
C PHE A 207 -23.50 -27.73 20.79
N GLY A 208 -23.77 -26.59 21.45
CA GLY A 208 -25.02 -26.39 22.19
C GLY A 208 -26.24 -26.40 21.31
N LYS A 209 -26.15 -25.83 20.11
CA LYS A 209 -27.21 -25.90 19.11
C LYS A 209 -27.52 -27.35 18.70
N LEU A 210 -26.50 -28.16 18.41
CA LEU A 210 -26.67 -29.57 18.06
C LEU A 210 -27.22 -30.39 19.24
N SER A 211 -26.71 -30.16 20.46
CA SER A 211 -27.20 -30.83 21.67
C SER A 211 -28.66 -30.48 21.97
N GLY A 212 -29.12 -29.27 21.65
CA GLY A 212 -30.52 -28.88 21.78
C GLY A 212 -31.43 -29.65 20.83
N LEU A 213 -31.05 -29.78 19.56
CA LEU A 213 -31.81 -30.56 18.57
C LEU A 213 -31.89 -32.05 18.95
N MET A 214 -30.81 -32.60 19.49
CA MET A 214 -30.80 -33.95 20.05
C MET A 214 -31.78 -34.08 21.23
N ALA A 215 -31.83 -33.11 22.14
CA ALA A 215 -32.76 -33.12 23.28
C ALA A 215 -34.23 -33.01 22.85
N GLU A 216 -34.51 -32.39 21.70
CA GLU A 216 -35.83 -32.34 21.05
C GLU A 216 -36.21 -33.66 20.36
N GLY A 217 -35.34 -34.67 20.37
CA GLY A 217 -35.57 -35.97 19.73
C GLY A 217 -35.38 -35.96 18.21
N GLN A 218 -34.72 -34.94 17.66
CA GLN A 218 -34.32 -34.93 16.25
C GLN A 218 -33.17 -35.94 16.04
N ALA A 219 -32.94 -36.35 14.80
CA ALA A 219 -31.86 -37.27 14.44
C ALA A 219 -31.01 -36.63 13.36
N LEU A 220 -29.70 -36.53 13.57
CA LEU A 220 -28.77 -35.98 12.58
C LEU A 220 -28.58 -36.92 11.40
N ILE A 221 -28.61 -38.23 11.65
CA ILE A 221 -28.53 -39.29 10.65
C ILE A 221 -29.75 -40.20 10.80
N ARG A 222 -30.54 -40.33 9.74
CA ARG A 222 -31.74 -41.18 9.70
C ARG A 222 -31.59 -42.19 8.55
N GLN A 223 -31.74 -43.47 8.88
CA GLN A 223 -31.60 -44.57 7.89
C GLN A 223 -30.26 -44.58 7.12
N GLY A 224 -29.19 -44.07 7.72
CA GLY A 224 -27.85 -44.04 7.13
C GLY A 224 -27.52 -42.80 6.30
N ASP A 225 -28.48 -41.88 6.13
CA ASP A 225 -28.30 -40.60 5.43
C ASP A 225 -28.46 -39.42 6.40
N MET A 226 -27.86 -38.28 6.08
CA MET A 226 -28.02 -37.04 6.87
C MET A 226 -29.45 -36.50 6.77
N ASP A 227 -30.01 -36.06 7.90
CA ASP A 227 -31.34 -35.45 7.93
C ASP A 227 -31.29 -33.96 7.62
N GLU A 228 -31.75 -33.57 6.44
CA GLU A 228 -31.73 -32.18 5.97
C GLU A 228 -32.56 -31.24 6.85
N ILE A 229 -33.66 -31.73 7.42
CA ILE A 229 -34.52 -30.96 8.31
C ILE A 229 -33.75 -30.59 9.58
N THR A 230 -33.08 -31.55 10.21
CA THR A 230 -32.24 -31.31 11.39
C THR A 230 -31.11 -30.34 11.08
N LEU A 231 -30.42 -30.48 9.94
CA LEU A 231 -29.36 -29.56 9.53
C LEU A 231 -29.88 -28.14 9.25
N GLY A 232 -31.05 -28.00 8.62
CA GLY A 232 -31.72 -26.72 8.43
C GLY A 232 -32.13 -26.07 9.75
N ASN A 233 -32.67 -26.85 10.69
CA ASN A 233 -33.01 -26.40 12.04
C ASN A 233 -31.78 -25.98 12.87
N ALA A 234 -30.61 -26.56 12.56
CA ALA A 234 -29.33 -26.15 13.13
C ALA A 234 -28.91 -24.74 12.66
N GLY A 235 -29.43 -24.28 11.52
CA GLY A 235 -29.15 -22.98 10.93
C GLY A 235 -28.27 -23.03 9.69
N LEU A 236 -28.02 -24.22 9.12
CA LEU A 236 -27.23 -24.35 7.90
C LEU A 236 -28.06 -23.99 6.65
N PRO A 237 -27.52 -23.17 5.73
CA PRO A 237 -28.15 -22.93 4.43
C PRO A 237 -28.04 -24.18 3.53
N GLN A 238 -28.90 -24.26 2.51
CA GLN A 238 -29.02 -25.43 1.60
C GLN A 238 -27.70 -25.82 0.93
N GLU A 239 -26.81 -24.87 0.68
CA GLU A 239 -25.47 -25.15 0.16
C GLU A 239 -24.61 -25.94 1.15
N ARG A 240 -24.51 -25.46 2.40
CA ARG A 240 -23.75 -26.13 3.46
C ARG A 240 -24.33 -27.51 3.79
N ILE A 241 -25.65 -27.66 3.74
CA ILE A 241 -26.31 -28.96 3.87
C ILE A 241 -25.79 -29.95 2.80
N ARG A 242 -25.68 -29.50 1.53
CA ARG A 242 -25.16 -30.35 0.44
C ARG A 242 -23.69 -30.73 0.66
N GLU A 243 -22.84 -29.81 1.13
CA GLU A 243 -21.43 -30.10 1.48
C GLU A 243 -21.32 -31.18 2.56
N VAL A 244 -22.07 -31.02 3.67
CA VAL A 244 -22.09 -31.99 4.78
C VAL A 244 -22.55 -33.36 4.29
N ARG A 245 -23.58 -33.42 3.44
CA ARG A 245 -24.06 -34.66 2.82
C ARG A 245 -23.01 -35.32 1.92
N SER A 246 -22.31 -34.53 1.11
CA SER A 246 -21.24 -35.01 0.24
C SER A 246 -20.10 -35.65 1.04
N LEU A 247 -19.66 -34.98 2.12
CA LEU A 247 -18.65 -35.52 3.02
C LEU A 247 -19.12 -36.82 3.68
N HIS A 248 -20.34 -36.86 4.21
CA HIS A 248 -20.89 -38.07 4.83
C HIS A 248 -20.96 -39.24 3.83
N GLU A 249 -21.36 -38.99 2.58
CA GLU A 249 -21.41 -40.02 1.55
C GLU A 249 -20.01 -40.53 1.16
N ALA A 250 -19.03 -39.64 1.03
CA ALA A 250 -17.65 -40.00 0.75
C ALA A 250 -17.07 -40.88 1.86
N LEU A 251 -17.30 -40.50 3.13
CA LEU A 251 -16.88 -41.28 4.29
C LEU A 251 -17.61 -42.62 4.38
N ARG A 252 -18.91 -42.67 4.06
CA ARG A 252 -19.70 -43.90 4.02
C ARG A 252 -19.16 -44.88 3.00
N SER A 253 -18.80 -44.37 1.82
CA SER A 253 -18.25 -45.15 0.71
C SER A 253 -16.86 -45.73 1.00
N ALA A 254 -16.02 -45.00 1.75
CA ALA A 254 -14.68 -45.46 2.14
C ALA A 254 -14.71 -46.64 3.13
N GLY A 255 -15.79 -46.75 3.92
CA GLY A 255 -15.98 -47.83 4.89
C GLY A 255 -15.17 -47.65 6.18
N VAL A 256 -15.79 -47.99 7.31
CA VAL A 256 -15.24 -47.72 8.66
C VAL A 256 -14.13 -48.66 9.12
N GLN A 257 -13.79 -49.68 8.33
CA GLN A 257 -12.77 -50.67 8.68
C GLN A 257 -11.34 -50.17 8.47
N ASN A 258 -11.17 -49.11 7.66
CA ASN A 258 -9.87 -48.53 7.35
C ASN A 258 -9.90 -47.02 7.63
N THR A 259 -9.37 -46.62 8.78
CA THR A 259 -9.31 -45.21 9.21
C THR A 259 -8.50 -44.35 8.24
N ALA A 260 -7.44 -44.88 7.62
CA ALA A 260 -6.68 -44.16 6.60
C ALA A 260 -7.50 -43.91 5.33
N ALA A 261 -8.37 -44.85 4.94
CA ALA A 261 -9.29 -44.65 3.80
C ALA A 261 -10.37 -43.61 4.12
N LEU A 262 -10.87 -43.56 5.37
CA LEU A 262 -11.78 -42.51 5.83
C LEU A 262 -11.10 -41.13 5.76
N VAL A 263 -9.88 -41.00 6.28
CA VAL A 263 -9.10 -39.75 6.22
C VAL A 263 -8.88 -39.32 4.78
N ALA A 264 -8.46 -40.23 3.89
CA ALA A 264 -8.26 -39.93 2.48
C ALA A 264 -9.56 -39.45 1.80
N ALA A 265 -10.69 -40.10 2.08
CA ALA A 265 -11.99 -39.68 1.56
C ALA A 265 -12.45 -38.32 2.11
N ALA A 266 -12.22 -38.05 3.39
CA ALA A 266 -12.48 -36.75 4.01
C ALA A 266 -11.67 -35.66 3.32
N ARG A 267 -10.34 -35.85 3.23
CA ARG A 267 -9.41 -34.91 2.60
C ARG A 267 -9.83 -34.59 1.17
N LYS A 268 -10.16 -35.61 0.37
CA LYS A 268 -10.65 -35.44 -1.00
C LYS A 268 -11.94 -34.62 -1.07
N SER A 269 -12.94 -34.94 -0.24
CA SER A 269 -14.20 -34.20 -0.22
C SER A 269 -14.01 -32.74 0.20
N LEU A 270 -13.18 -32.50 1.22
CA LEU A 270 -12.87 -31.14 1.70
C LEU A 270 -12.13 -30.31 0.65
N LEU A 271 -11.18 -30.92 -0.07
CA LEU A 271 -10.50 -30.25 -1.18
C LEU A 271 -11.47 -29.92 -2.31
N ALA A 272 -12.37 -30.83 -2.68
CA ALA A 272 -13.39 -30.57 -3.70
C ALA A 272 -14.30 -29.39 -3.29
N ASP A 273 -14.73 -29.34 -2.02
CA ASP A 273 -15.53 -28.22 -1.49
C ASP A 273 -14.75 -26.90 -1.53
N SER A 274 -13.46 -26.90 -1.17
CA SER A 274 -12.61 -25.70 -1.22
C SER A 274 -12.37 -25.21 -2.64
N LEU A 275 -12.20 -26.12 -3.60
CA LEU A 275 -12.13 -25.78 -5.03
C LEU A 275 -13.45 -25.19 -5.52
N MET A 276 -14.59 -25.76 -5.12
CA MET A 276 -15.91 -25.21 -5.46
C MET A 276 -16.10 -23.79 -4.91
N LYS A 277 -15.72 -23.53 -3.65
CA LYS A 277 -15.75 -22.18 -3.05
C LYS A 277 -14.84 -21.19 -3.78
N SER A 278 -13.71 -21.68 -4.30
CA SER A 278 -12.80 -20.86 -5.10
C SER A 278 -13.43 -20.52 -6.46
N MET A 279 -14.11 -21.48 -7.09
CA MET A 279 -14.91 -21.25 -8.30
C MET A 279 -16.06 -20.28 -8.05
N GLU A 280 -16.82 -20.44 -6.97
CA GLU A 280 -17.92 -19.53 -6.60
C GLU A 280 -17.41 -18.09 -6.42
N ARG A 281 -16.38 -17.87 -5.59
CA ARG A 281 -15.82 -16.53 -5.40
C ARG A 281 -15.37 -15.88 -6.70
N LEU A 282 -14.75 -16.66 -7.58
CA LEU A 282 -14.15 -16.17 -8.81
C LEU A 282 -15.17 -15.98 -9.95
N PHE A 283 -16.20 -16.83 -10.02
CA PHE A 283 -17.12 -16.91 -11.16
C PHE A 283 -18.53 -16.41 -10.90
N THR A 284 -19.01 -16.31 -9.64
CA THR A 284 -20.40 -15.91 -9.35
C THR A 284 -20.79 -14.55 -9.93
N HIS A 285 -19.83 -13.63 -10.09
CA HIS A 285 -20.08 -12.30 -10.66
C HIS A 285 -19.75 -12.21 -12.16
N SER A 286 -19.13 -13.25 -12.73
CA SER A 286 -18.54 -13.26 -14.07
C SER A 286 -19.22 -14.26 -15.01
N ASP A 287 -19.96 -15.24 -14.47
CA ASP A 287 -20.80 -16.19 -15.22
C ASP A 287 -22.27 -15.89 -14.93
N ASP A 288 -22.96 -15.25 -15.87
CA ASP A 288 -24.40 -14.93 -15.76
C ASP A 288 -25.26 -16.21 -15.59
N ASP A 289 -24.74 -17.37 -16.00
CA ASP A 289 -25.38 -18.68 -15.92
C ASP A 289 -24.75 -19.58 -14.82
N PHE A 290 -24.02 -19.01 -13.86
CA PHE A 290 -23.29 -19.77 -12.83
C PHE A 290 -24.15 -20.85 -12.15
N GLU A 291 -25.39 -20.51 -11.77
CA GLU A 291 -26.31 -21.46 -11.14
C GLU A 291 -26.73 -22.59 -12.09
N ALA A 292 -26.82 -22.33 -13.39
CA ALA A 292 -27.12 -23.36 -14.39
C ALA A 292 -25.92 -24.29 -14.63
N HIS A 293 -24.69 -23.79 -14.50
CA HIS A 293 -23.45 -24.55 -14.63
C HIS A 293 -22.95 -25.17 -13.31
N ARG A 294 -23.63 -24.93 -12.19
CA ARG A 294 -23.17 -25.30 -10.85
C ARG A 294 -22.83 -26.78 -10.67
N ASP A 295 -23.60 -27.65 -11.33
CA ASP A 295 -23.36 -29.10 -11.29
C ASP A 295 -22.07 -29.46 -12.06
N PHE A 296 -21.77 -28.81 -13.20
CA PHE A 296 -20.50 -28.99 -13.90
C PHE A 296 -19.30 -28.54 -13.07
N TYR A 297 -19.40 -27.40 -12.38
CA TYR A 297 -18.34 -26.93 -11.48
C TYR A 297 -18.07 -27.93 -10.35
N ARG A 298 -19.13 -28.52 -9.78
CA ARG A 298 -19.02 -29.55 -8.75
C ARG A 298 -18.34 -30.82 -9.28
N ASP A 299 -18.75 -31.32 -10.44
CA ASP A 299 -18.14 -32.50 -11.06
C ASP A 299 -16.66 -32.24 -11.39
N ASN A 300 -16.35 -31.04 -11.87
CA ASN A 300 -14.98 -30.62 -12.16
C ASN A 300 -14.12 -30.51 -10.90
N ALA A 301 -14.65 -29.96 -9.80
CA ALA A 301 -13.97 -29.92 -8.52
C ALA A 301 -13.64 -31.34 -8.00
N ALA A 302 -14.54 -32.30 -8.20
CA ALA A 302 -14.30 -33.70 -7.85
C ALA A 302 -13.16 -34.31 -8.69
N VAL A 303 -13.13 -34.07 -10.00
CA VAL A 303 -12.05 -34.54 -10.89
C VAL A 303 -10.69 -33.92 -10.53
N LEU A 304 -10.67 -32.61 -10.25
CA LEU A 304 -9.46 -31.92 -9.82
C LEU A 304 -8.95 -32.45 -8.47
N SER A 305 -9.84 -32.59 -7.49
CA SER A 305 -9.47 -33.09 -6.15
C SER A 305 -8.84 -34.49 -6.20
N GLU A 306 -9.34 -35.38 -7.05
CA GLU A 306 -8.79 -36.73 -7.24
C GLU A 306 -7.33 -36.69 -7.71
N ASN A 307 -7.04 -35.84 -8.70
CA ASN A 307 -5.69 -35.75 -9.28
C ASN A 307 -4.72 -35.01 -8.36
N LEU A 308 -5.18 -33.98 -7.65
CA LEU A 308 -4.37 -33.21 -6.70
C LEU A 308 -3.99 -34.02 -5.45
N MET A 309 -4.85 -34.96 -5.03
CA MET A 309 -4.56 -35.83 -3.89
C MET A 309 -3.41 -36.82 -4.12
N ALA A 310 -2.90 -36.95 -5.35
CA ALA A 310 -1.65 -37.65 -5.63
C ALA A 310 -0.42 -36.98 -4.99
N HIS A 311 -0.53 -35.69 -4.64
CA HIS A 311 0.52 -34.93 -3.96
C HIS A 311 0.39 -35.11 -2.43
N ALA A 312 1.36 -35.78 -1.80
CA ALA A 312 1.27 -36.19 -0.38
C ALA A 312 0.98 -35.03 0.60
N GLU A 313 1.50 -33.84 0.33
CA GLU A 313 1.38 -32.63 1.17
C GLU A 313 0.24 -31.70 0.70
N MET A 314 -0.72 -32.19 -0.11
CA MET A 314 -1.79 -31.35 -0.64
C MET A 314 -2.70 -30.81 0.48
N PRO A 315 -2.81 -29.48 0.65
CA PRO A 315 -3.75 -28.86 1.58
C PRO A 315 -5.19 -29.02 1.07
N VAL A 316 -6.15 -29.09 1.98
CA VAL A 316 -7.57 -29.30 1.62
C VAL A 316 -8.40 -28.02 1.70
N SER A 317 -7.84 -26.94 2.24
CA SER A 317 -8.51 -25.64 2.39
C SER A 317 -7.51 -24.49 2.51
N GLY A 318 -8.03 -23.26 2.48
CA GLY A 318 -7.27 -22.02 2.68
C GLY A 318 -6.53 -21.53 1.42
N LEU A 319 -5.70 -20.50 1.63
CA LEU A 319 -4.98 -19.80 0.56
C LEU A 319 -4.12 -20.70 -0.35
N PRO A 320 -3.43 -21.75 0.16
CA PRO A 320 -2.71 -22.67 -0.72
C PRO A 320 -3.60 -23.32 -1.79
N VAL A 321 -4.84 -23.69 -1.44
CA VAL A 321 -5.79 -24.28 -2.42
C VAL A 321 -6.20 -23.24 -3.46
N GLU A 322 -6.42 -21.99 -3.06
CA GLU A 322 -6.76 -20.90 -3.97
C GLU A 322 -5.62 -20.59 -4.95
N ARG A 323 -4.37 -20.54 -4.46
CA ARG A 323 -3.17 -20.38 -5.30
C ARG A 323 -3.01 -21.52 -6.29
N ILE A 324 -3.19 -22.75 -5.84
CA ILE A 324 -3.15 -23.92 -6.71
C ILE A 324 -4.27 -23.81 -7.74
N PHE A 325 -5.50 -23.50 -7.34
CA PHE A 325 -6.63 -23.38 -8.25
C PHE A 325 -6.39 -22.33 -9.36
N ARG A 326 -5.85 -21.16 -9.02
CA ARG A 326 -5.41 -20.17 -10.02
C ARG A 326 -4.36 -20.73 -10.96
N TYR A 327 -3.32 -21.34 -10.39
CA TYR A 327 -2.30 -22.01 -11.17
C TYR A 327 -2.90 -23.04 -12.14
N LEU A 328 -3.93 -23.78 -11.74
CA LEU A 328 -4.62 -24.70 -12.64
C LEU A 328 -5.33 -23.99 -13.78
N ILE A 329 -6.10 -22.94 -13.48
CA ILE A 329 -6.81 -22.17 -14.50
C ILE A 329 -5.83 -21.68 -15.57
N ASP A 330 -4.75 -21.04 -15.14
CA ASP A 330 -3.84 -20.34 -16.03
C ASP A 330 -2.88 -21.31 -16.71
N ALA A 331 -2.26 -22.22 -15.95
CA ALA A 331 -1.27 -23.14 -16.51
C ALA A 331 -1.91 -24.19 -17.41
N TYR A 332 -3.10 -24.72 -17.08
CA TYR A 332 -3.76 -25.75 -17.87
C TYR A 332 -4.80 -25.18 -18.85
N GLY A 333 -4.99 -23.85 -18.91
CA GLY A 333 -5.92 -23.21 -19.84
C GLY A 333 -7.36 -23.67 -19.63
N LEU A 334 -7.79 -23.75 -18.36
CA LEU A 334 -9.10 -24.32 -18.02
C LEU A 334 -10.25 -23.32 -18.20
N VAL A 335 -9.95 -22.02 -18.21
CA VAL A 335 -10.90 -20.92 -18.39
C VAL A 335 -10.31 -19.90 -19.36
N ASP A 336 -11.15 -19.37 -20.24
CA ASP A 336 -10.82 -18.23 -21.09
C ASP A 336 -11.83 -17.11 -20.83
N MET A 337 -11.37 -15.85 -20.81
CA MET A 337 -12.24 -14.68 -20.73
C MET A 337 -12.15 -13.86 -22.01
N GLU A 338 -13.30 -13.58 -22.61
CA GLU A 338 -13.41 -12.67 -23.75
C GLU A 338 -14.33 -11.50 -23.39
N LEU A 339 -13.97 -10.28 -23.75
CA LEU A 339 -14.93 -9.17 -23.68
C LEU A 339 -16.08 -9.45 -24.64
N ASN A 340 -17.30 -9.16 -24.21
CA ASN A 340 -18.46 -9.21 -25.07
C ASN A 340 -18.37 -8.12 -26.17
N ASP A 341 -19.22 -8.23 -27.19
CA ASP A 341 -19.14 -7.37 -28.39
C ASP A 341 -19.34 -5.87 -28.10
N ASP A 342 -19.93 -5.50 -26.97
CA ASP A 342 -20.13 -4.11 -26.54
C ASP A 342 -19.08 -3.62 -25.51
N GLU A 343 -18.09 -4.45 -25.18
CA GLU A 343 -17.01 -4.20 -24.21
C GLU A 343 -17.50 -3.85 -22.79
N THR A 344 -18.75 -4.17 -22.45
CA THR A 344 -19.35 -3.86 -21.15
C THR A 344 -19.46 -5.05 -20.20
N ALA A 345 -19.02 -6.24 -20.60
CA ALA A 345 -18.93 -7.42 -19.72
C ALA A 345 -17.94 -8.45 -20.24
N TYR A 346 -17.40 -9.28 -19.36
CA TYR A 346 -16.65 -10.48 -19.74
C TYR A 346 -17.59 -11.67 -19.96
N LYS A 347 -17.37 -12.40 -21.06
CA LYS A 347 -17.95 -13.71 -21.31
C LYS A 347 -16.91 -14.77 -20.96
N MET A 348 -17.24 -15.61 -19.99
CA MET A 348 -16.38 -16.74 -19.64
C MET A 348 -16.62 -17.95 -20.54
N THR A 349 -15.52 -18.58 -20.92
CA THR A 349 -15.48 -19.78 -21.75
C THR A 349 -14.42 -20.75 -21.21
N GLY A 350 -14.20 -21.88 -21.88
CA GLY A 350 -13.21 -22.87 -21.45
C GLY A 350 -13.83 -24.14 -20.87
N LYS A 351 -12.96 -25.11 -20.63
CA LYS A 351 -13.36 -26.48 -20.29
C LYS A 351 -13.95 -26.62 -18.91
N LEU A 352 -13.52 -25.78 -17.97
CA LEU A 352 -14.04 -25.77 -16.60
C LEU A 352 -15.49 -25.25 -16.53
N VAL A 353 -15.86 -24.36 -17.45
CA VAL A 353 -17.17 -23.68 -17.50
C VAL A 353 -18.20 -24.45 -18.33
N ARG A 354 -17.78 -25.00 -19.48
CA ARG A 354 -18.72 -25.52 -20.50
C ARG A 354 -18.84 -27.05 -20.57
N SER A 355 -18.01 -27.79 -19.85
CA SER A 355 -17.97 -29.26 -19.93
C SER A 355 -17.39 -29.90 -18.69
N GLN A 356 -17.54 -31.22 -18.58
CA GLN A 356 -16.83 -32.00 -17.58
C GLN A 356 -15.36 -32.18 -18.01
N LEU A 357 -14.43 -31.94 -17.08
CA LEU A 357 -12.99 -32.13 -17.28
C LEU A 357 -12.65 -33.60 -17.49
N THR A 358 -11.74 -33.86 -18.42
CA THR A 358 -11.16 -35.18 -18.68
C THR A 358 -9.69 -35.23 -18.29
N LEU A 359 -9.11 -36.43 -18.17
CA LEU A 359 -7.67 -36.58 -17.85
C LEU A 359 -6.74 -35.94 -18.90
N GLN A 360 -7.19 -35.84 -20.16
CA GLN A 360 -6.42 -35.16 -21.21
C GLN A 360 -6.33 -33.65 -20.94
N ASP A 361 -7.38 -33.06 -20.38
CA ASP A 361 -7.42 -31.64 -20.02
C ASP A 361 -6.49 -31.32 -18.84
N LEU A 362 -6.13 -32.34 -18.07
CA LEU A 362 -5.22 -32.26 -16.92
C LEU A 362 -3.79 -32.68 -17.26
N THR A 363 -3.39 -32.54 -18.52
CA THR A 363 -2.02 -32.81 -18.98
C THR A 363 -1.46 -31.58 -19.69
N LYS A 364 -0.36 -31.03 -19.17
CA LYS A 364 0.33 -29.86 -19.74
C LYS A 364 1.73 -30.26 -20.16
N ASP A 365 2.12 -29.96 -21.41
CA ASP A 365 3.46 -30.27 -21.95
C ASP A 365 3.87 -31.75 -21.76
N GLY A 366 2.88 -32.65 -21.77
CA GLY A 366 3.08 -34.08 -21.53
C GLY A 366 3.20 -34.49 -20.05
N ILE A 367 3.05 -33.55 -19.11
CA ILE A 367 3.10 -33.78 -17.66
C ILE A 367 1.67 -33.81 -17.11
N PRO A 368 1.19 -34.95 -16.57
CA PRO A 368 -0.09 -35.02 -15.89
C PRO A 368 -0.13 -34.17 -14.62
N LEU A 369 -1.32 -33.69 -14.25
CA LEU A 369 -1.54 -32.88 -13.06
C LEU A 369 -1.04 -33.56 -11.76
N SER A 370 -1.20 -34.88 -11.66
CA SER A 370 -0.72 -35.67 -10.53
C SER A 370 0.81 -35.70 -10.38
N GLU A 371 1.56 -35.29 -11.42
CA GLU A 371 3.03 -35.33 -11.46
C GLU A 371 3.68 -33.93 -11.52
N ASP A 372 2.88 -32.86 -11.61
CA ASP A 372 3.40 -31.51 -11.72
C ASP A 372 4.11 -31.07 -10.42
N ALA A 373 5.42 -30.92 -10.49
CA ALA A 373 6.25 -30.59 -9.34
C ALA A 373 5.92 -29.22 -8.72
N ARG A 374 5.39 -28.27 -9.51
CA ARG A 374 5.04 -26.92 -9.05
C ARG A 374 3.90 -26.90 -8.05
N ILE A 375 2.97 -27.86 -8.17
CA ILE A 375 1.86 -28.02 -7.22
C ILE A 375 2.39 -28.34 -5.83
N ARG A 376 3.46 -29.15 -5.72
CA ARG A 376 4.11 -29.43 -4.43
C ARG A 376 4.74 -28.18 -3.84
N GLU A 377 5.32 -27.31 -4.66
CA GLU A 377 5.90 -26.05 -4.18
C GLU A 377 4.81 -25.08 -3.69
N LEU A 378 3.70 -24.95 -4.44
CA LEU A 378 2.55 -24.14 -4.03
C LEU A 378 1.85 -24.67 -2.78
N ALA A 379 1.76 -26.00 -2.66
CA ALA A 379 1.19 -26.68 -1.49
C ALA A 379 2.03 -26.47 -0.21
N ARG A 380 3.34 -26.30 -0.36
CA ARG A 380 4.28 -26.04 0.75
C ARG A 380 4.32 -24.59 1.22
N ALA A 381 3.70 -23.66 0.49
CA ALA A 381 3.68 -22.26 0.86
C ALA A 381 3.04 -22.12 2.25
N ALA A 382 3.71 -21.35 3.13
CA ALA A 382 3.59 -21.42 4.59
C ALA A 382 2.15 -21.42 5.14
N TYR A 383 2.00 -22.11 6.27
CA TYR A 383 0.82 -22.00 7.13
C TYR A 383 0.57 -20.54 7.51
N ILE A 384 -0.68 -20.13 7.41
CA ILE A 384 -1.11 -18.77 7.77
C ILE A 384 -1.65 -18.84 9.18
N TYR A 385 -1.03 -18.11 10.10
CA TYR A 385 -1.52 -17.93 11.46
C TYR A 385 -2.87 -17.20 11.40
N ASP A 386 -3.92 -17.81 11.95
CA ASP A 386 -5.11 -17.05 12.31
C ASP A 386 -4.86 -16.37 13.64
N VAL A 387 -4.80 -15.03 13.66
CA VAL A 387 -4.52 -14.28 14.90
C VAL A 387 -5.59 -14.51 15.97
N ALA A 388 -6.80 -14.95 15.61
CA ALA A 388 -7.83 -15.30 16.57
C ALA A 388 -7.47 -16.54 17.42
N GLU A 389 -6.52 -17.36 16.94
CA GLU A 389 -6.02 -18.56 17.62
C GLU A 389 -4.85 -18.25 18.55
N ALA A 390 -4.82 -18.95 19.68
CA ALA A 390 -3.74 -18.82 20.65
C ALA A 390 -2.46 -19.50 20.14
N LEU A 391 -1.36 -18.74 20.10
CA LEU A 391 -0.01 -19.23 19.88
C LEU A 391 0.43 -20.19 20.99
N LEU A 392 1.32 -21.11 20.65
CA LEU A 392 2.00 -21.93 21.64
C LEU A 392 3.00 -21.10 22.44
N PRO A 393 3.29 -21.45 23.72
CA PRO A 393 4.31 -20.74 24.51
C PRO A 393 5.70 -20.66 23.85
N GLY A 394 6.05 -21.61 22.97
CA GLY A 394 7.30 -21.60 22.19
C GLY A 394 7.23 -20.76 20.90
N GLU A 395 6.03 -20.41 20.45
CA GLU A 395 5.76 -19.61 19.24
C GLU A 395 5.58 -18.13 19.54
N LEU A 396 5.43 -17.76 20.82
CA LEU A 396 5.31 -16.37 21.23
C LEU A 396 6.44 -15.52 20.64
N PRO A 397 6.10 -14.45 19.89
CA PRO A 397 7.11 -13.59 19.32
C PRO A 397 7.86 -12.81 20.42
N GLY A 398 7.18 -12.49 21.53
CA GLY A 398 7.74 -11.64 22.59
C GLY A 398 8.27 -10.33 21.99
N ASN A 399 9.41 -9.82 22.48
CA ASN A 399 10.04 -8.61 21.95
C ASN A 399 11.10 -8.90 20.87
N ASP A 400 11.08 -10.10 20.26
CA ASP A 400 11.99 -10.47 19.19
C ASP A 400 11.48 -9.94 17.84
N ASN A 401 12.16 -8.91 17.32
CA ASN A 401 11.78 -8.24 16.09
C ASN A 401 11.65 -9.19 14.88
N ALA A 402 12.52 -10.19 14.76
CA ALA A 402 12.48 -11.13 13.64
C ALA A 402 11.30 -12.10 13.76
N LYS A 403 10.99 -12.56 14.98
CA LYS A 403 9.79 -13.39 15.23
C LYS A 403 8.50 -12.62 14.99
N ARG A 404 8.44 -11.34 15.40
CA ARG A 404 7.26 -10.48 15.16
C ARG A 404 7.01 -10.27 13.67
N ILE A 405 8.04 -9.94 12.90
CA ILE A 405 7.95 -9.85 11.43
C ILE A 405 7.47 -11.17 10.84
N HIS A 406 8.09 -12.28 11.23
CA HIS A 406 7.71 -13.61 10.73
C HIS A 406 6.24 -13.94 11.07
N TYR A 407 5.80 -13.67 12.29
CA TYR A 407 4.41 -13.91 12.72
C TYR A 407 3.43 -13.03 11.94
N TYR A 408 3.66 -11.72 11.88
CA TYR A 408 2.79 -10.79 11.17
C TYR A 408 2.65 -11.15 9.69
N TYR A 409 3.75 -11.28 8.94
CA TYR A 409 3.71 -11.52 7.49
C TYR A 409 3.19 -12.91 7.09
N ASN A 410 3.15 -13.85 8.03
CA ASN A 410 2.53 -15.16 7.88
C ASN A 410 1.18 -15.26 8.62
N SER A 411 0.52 -14.15 8.93
CA SER A 411 -0.80 -14.15 9.57
C SER A 411 -1.90 -13.58 8.67
N ASN A 412 -3.15 -13.87 9.01
CA ASN A 412 -4.32 -13.31 8.35
C ASN A 412 -4.52 -11.79 8.60
N THR A 413 -3.75 -11.17 9.51
CA THR A 413 -3.77 -9.71 9.69
C THR A 413 -2.88 -8.96 8.70
N SER A 414 -1.89 -9.65 8.09
CA SER A 414 -0.92 -9.06 7.18
C SER A 414 -1.60 -8.31 6.03
N ARG A 415 -1.14 -7.09 5.75
CA ARG A 415 -1.55 -6.34 4.55
C ARG A 415 -1.27 -7.08 3.25
N LEU A 416 -0.20 -7.88 3.21
CA LEU A 416 0.13 -8.70 2.04
C LEU A 416 -0.87 -9.84 1.88
N TYR A 417 -1.26 -10.47 2.99
CA TYR A 417 -2.31 -11.48 2.98
C TYR A 417 -3.64 -10.88 2.52
N LYS A 418 -4.05 -9.73 3.09
CA LYS A 418 -5.27 -9.01 2.69
C LYS A 418 -5.26 -8.71 1.18
N ALA A 419 -4.17 -8.16 0.65
CA ALA A 419 -4.04 -7.91 -0.78
C ALA A 419 -4.09 -9.19 -1.63
N GLU A 420 -3.57 -10.30 -1.13
CA GLU A 420 -3.62 -11.58 -1.81
C GLU A 420 -5.03 -12.16 -1.86
N THR A 421 -5.79 -12.07 -0.77
CA THR A 421 -7.21 -12.49 -0.77
C THR A 421 -8.08 -11.68 -1.73
N MET A 422 -7.69 -10.43 -2.04
CA MET A 422 -8.40 -9.63 -3.06
C MET A 422 -8.27 -10.22 -4.46
N LEU A 423 -7.19 -10.97 -4.71
CA LEU A 423 -7.01 -11.66 -5.98
C LEU A 423 -8.16 -12.62 -6.24
N ASP A 424 -8.76 -13.23 -5.22
CA ASP A 424 -9.84 -14.24 -5.31
C ASP A 424 -11.03 -13.87 -6.20
N THR A 425 -11.20 -12.58 -6.46
CA THR A 425 -12.29 -12.04 -7.29
C THR A 425 -11.83 -11.47 -8.63
N VAL A 426 -10.52 -11.55 -8.92
CA VAL A 426 -9.86 -10.98 -10.09
C VAL A 426 -9.35 -12.11 -11.00
N LEU A 427 -9.87 -12.12 -12.22
CA LEU A 427 -9.45 -13.00 -13.31
C LEU A 427 -8.51 -12.33 -14.32
N ASP A 428 -8.40 -11.00 -14.30
CA ASP A 428 -7.52 -10.28 -15.21
C ASP A 428 -6.06 -10.42 -14.78
N ASP A 429 -5.25 -11.12 -15.59
CA ASP A 429 -3.81 -11.34 -15.36
C ASP A 429 -3.02 -10.05 -15.21
N THR A 430 -3.40 -9.00 -15.94
CA THR A 430 -2.74 -7.69 -15.84
C THR A 430 -2.90 -7.11 -14.46
N VAL A 431 -4.10 -7.21 -13.90
CA VAL A 431 -4.41 -6.74 -12.54
C VAL A 431 -3.78 -7.66 -11.50
N ASN A 432 -3.95 -8.98 -11.65
CA ASN A 432 -3.41 -9.99 -10.75
C ASN A 432 -1.89 -9.86 -10.61
N ASP A 433 -1.16 -9.85 -11.72
CA ASP A 433 0.30 -9.74 -11.71
C ASP A 433 0.79 -8.37 -11.23
N THR A 434 0.00 -7.31 -11.43
CA THR A 434 0.30 -5.99 -10.86
C THR A 434 0.23 -6.03 -9.34
N ILE A 435 -0.83 -6.62 -8.77
CA ILE A 435 -0.96 -6.80 -7.31
C ILE A 435 0.17 -7.69 -6.79
N ARG A 436 0.46 -8.81 -7.47
CA ARG A 436 1.55 -9.72 -7.10
C ARG A 436 2.91 -9.05 -7.12
N THR A 437 3.17 -8.15 -8.06
CA THR A 437 4.39 -7.34 -8.09
C THR A 437 4.54 -6.53 -6.80
N GLU A 438 3.45 -5.96 -6.28
CA GLU A 438 3.47 -5.22 -5.02
C GLU A 438 3.60 -6.15 -3.81
N ILE A 439 2.94 -7.32 -3.80
CA ILE A 439 3.13 -8.35 -2.76
C ILE A 439 4.59 -8.81 -2.70
N VAL A 440 5.20 -9.08 -3.86
CA VAL A 440 6.63 -9.42 -4.02
C VAL A 440 7.51 -8.32 -3.44
N ARG A 441 7.23 -7.06 -3.76
CA ARG A 441 7.95 -5.91 -3.20
C ARG A 441 7.82 -5.85 -1.67
N GLY A 442 6.61 -6.04 -1.14
CA GLY A 442 6.34 -6.05 0.29
C GLY A 442 7.11 -7.15 1.02
N LYS A 443 7.13 -8.38 0.49
CA LYS A 443 7.91 -9.50 1.03
C LYS A 443 9.42 -9.22 0.95
N ALA A 444 9.90 -8.69 -0.17
CA ALA A 444 11.31 -8.38 -0.35
C ALA A 444 11.80 -7.27 0.60
N ARG A 445 10.98 -6.24 0.87
CA ARG A 445 11.28 -5.15 1.82
C ARG A 445 11.65 -5.68 3.22
N VAL A 446 11.04 -6.78 3.64
CA VAL A 446 11.28 -7.40 4.96
C VAL A 446 12.25 -8.58 4.93
N GLY A 447 12.90 -8.82 3.80
CA GLY A 447 13.90 -9.89 3.66
C GLY A 447 13.33 -11.28 3.35
N LEU A 448 12.03 -11.42 3.09
CA LEU A 448 11.40 -12.68 2.66
C LEU A 448 11.63 -12.94 1.15
N PHE A 449 12.89 -12.91 0.73
CA PHE A 449 13.28 -12.95 -0.68
C PHE A 449 12.94 -14.27 -1.38
N ASP A 450 13.05 -15.40 -0.69
CA ASP A 450 12.76 -16.71 -1.30
C ASP A 450 11.28 -16.88 -1.61
N GLU A 451 10.40 -16.49 -0.69
CA GLU A 451 8.95 -16.45 -0.92
C GLU A 451 8.58 -15.48 -2.05
N ALA A 452 9.21 -14.30 -2.09
CA ALA A 452 9.00 -13.33 -3.16
C ALA A 452 9.36 -13.94 -4.53
N LYS A 453 10.49 -14.64 -4.65
CA LYS A 453 10.91 -15.31 -5.90
C LYS A 453 9.98 -16.45 -6.31
N VAL A 454 9.42 -17.20 -5.36
CA VAL A 454 8.43 -18.25 -5.66
C VAL A 454 7.18 -17.65 -6.29
N ILE A 455 6.69 -16.52 -5.78
CA ILE A 455 5.53 -15.83 -6.39
C ILE A 455 5.83 -15.44 -7.84
N ILE A 456 7.01 -14.88 -8.13
CA ILE A 456 7.39 -14.47 -9.48
C ILE A 456 7.42 -15.65 -10.47
N LYS A 457 7.95 -16.78 -10.02
CA LYS A 457 8.16 -17.96 -10.88
C LYS A 457 6.87 -18.74 -11.11
N GLU A 458 6.09 -18.95 -10.06
CA GLU A 458 5.01 -19.92 -10.05
C GLU A 458 3.61 -19.31 -10.13
N GLN A 459 3.46 -18.02 -9.80
CA GLN A 459 2.15 -17.38 -9.65
C GLN A 459 1.97 -16.12 -10.50
N MET A 460 2.97 -15.74 -11.30
CA MET A 460 2.88 -14.65 -12.26
C MET A 460 2.95 -15.20 -13.68
N TYR A 461 2.33 -14.52 -14.64
CA TYR A 461 2.17 -15.01 -16.01
C TYR A 461 2.72 -14.03 -17.05
N LEU A 462 2.47 -12.74 -16.88
CA LEU A 462 2.89 -11.67 -17.79
C LEU A 462 4.38 -11.36 -17.61
N ASP A 463 5.16 -11.57 -18.68
CA ASP A 463 6.60 -11.32 -18.71
C ASP A 463 6.98 -9.89 -18.28
N PHE A 464 6.18 -8.90 -18.68
CA PHE A 464 6.41 -7.50 -18.28
C PHE A 464 6.34 -7.32 -16.77
N GLN A 465 5.33 -7.92 -16.11
CA GLN A 465 5.17 -7.83 -14.67
C GLN A 465 6.19 -8.70 -13.93
N LYS A 466 6.55 -9.88 -14.47
CA LYS A 466 7.67 -10.69 -13.94
C LYS A 466 8.97 -9.90 -13.89
N ALA A 467 9.32 -9.23 -14.99
CA ALA A 467 10.51 -8.39 -15.03
C ALA A 467 10.46 -7.26 -13.99
N ARG A 468 9.30 -6.61 -13.81
CA ARG A 468 9.10 -5.61 -12.75
C ARG A 468 9.24 -6.20 -11.34
N ALA A 469 8.72 -7.39 -11.11
CA ALA A 469 8.78 -8.06 -9.82
C ALA A 469 10.21 -8.50 -9.48
N TRP A 470 10.99 -8.97 -10.46
CA TRP A 470 12.42 -9.23 -10.29
C TRP A 470 13.21 -7.97 -9.94
N VAL A 471 12.91 -6.84 -10.59
CA VAL A 471 13.46 -5.53 -10.22
C VAL A 471 13.07 -5.16 -8.78
N ALA A 472 11.82 -5.45 -8.36
CA ALA A 472 11.36 -5.19 -7.01
C ALA A 472 12.07 -6.05 -5.94
N VAL A 473 12.53 -7.25 -6.30
CA VAL A 473 13.41 -8.05 -5.43
C VAL A 473 14.81 -7.44 -5.38
N ALA A 474 15.37 -7.08 -6.54
CA ALA A 474 16.71 -6.50 -6.63
C ALA A 474 16.84 -5.18 -5.85
N GLU A 475 15.86 -4.28 -5.98
CA GLU A 475 15.87 -2.99 -5.28
C GLU A 475 15.90 -3.15 -3.76
N ASN A 476 15.30 -4.23 -3.23
CA ASN A 476 15.27 -4.53 -1.81
C ASN A 476 16.46 -5.37 -1.34
N TYR A 477 17.25 -5.99 -2.22
CA TYR A 477 18.51 -6.62 -1.84
C TYR A 477 19.61 -5.61 -1.51
N ILE A 478 19.62 -4.48 -2.22
CA ILE A 478 20.67 -3.46 -2.15
C ILE A 478 20.84 -2.90 -0.73
N PRO A 479 19.77 -2.49 0.00
CA PRO A 479 19.89 -2.04 1.39
C PRO A 479 20.44 -3.12 2.35
N PHE A 480 20.28 -4.41 2.03
CA PHE A 480 20.82 -5.52 2.82
C PHE A 480 22.29 -5.85 2.46
N GLY A 481 22.92 -5.07 1.58
CA GLY A 481 24.28 -5.32 1.10
C GLY A 481 24.43 -6.54 0.19
N LYS A 482 23.32 -7.10 -0.29
CA LYS A 482 23.27 -8.30 -1.15
C LYS A 482 23.38 -7.94 -2.63
N PHE A 483 24.46 -7.25 -2.99
CA PHE A 483 24.63 -6.67 -4.33
C PHE A 483 24.68 -7.73 -5.44
N LYS A 484 25.27 -8.91 -5.17
CA LYS A 484 25.37 -9.98 -6.16
C LYS A 484 23.99 -10.61 -6.44
N GLU A 485 23.20 -10.83 -5.40
CA GLU A 485 21.83 -11.34 -5.54
C GLU A 485 20.91 -10.30 -6.21
N ALA A 486 21.14 -9.01 -5.97
CA ALA A 486 20.49 -7.93 -6.70
C ALA A 486 20.83 -7.98 -8.19
N GLU A 487 22.12 -8.14 -8.52
CA GLU A 487 22.59 -8.30 -9.91
C GLU A 487 21.92 -9.47 -10.61
N ASP A 488 21.87 -10.65 -9.97
CA ASP A 488 21.26 -11.86 -10.56
C ASP A 488 19.76 -11.65 -10.85
N CYS A 489 19.05 -10.94 -9.98
CA CYS A 489 17.65 -10.58 -10.21
C CYS A 489 17.48 -9.57 -11.35
N LEU A 490 18.37 -8.59 -11.47
CA LEU A 490 18.36 -7.62 -12.57
C LEU A 490 18.70 -8.27 -13.91
N ASP A 491 19.65 -9.22 -13.92
CA ASP A 491 20.00 -10.01 -15.11
C ASP A 491 18.79 -10.80 -15.61
N GLU A 492 18.04 -11.42 -14.70
CA GLU A 492 16.82 -12.16 -15.03
C GLU A 492 15.71 -11.22 -15.52
N ALA A 493 15.51 -10.07 -14.86
CA ALA A 493 14.56 -9.05 -15.32
C ALA A 493 14.88 -8.55 -16.74
N LEU A 494 16.15 -8.26 -17.01
CA LEU A 494 16.62 -7.80 -18.31
C LEU A 494 16.46 -8.88 -19.38
N ARG A 495 16.75 -10.14 -19.04
CA ARG A 495 16.59 -11.29 -19.93
C ARG A 495 15.13 -11.48 -20.36
N ILE A 496 14.21 -11.50 -19.38
CA ILE A 496 12.76 -11.64 -19.64
C ILE A 496 12.26 -10.47 -20.49
N HIS A 497 12.62 -9.24 -20.14
CA HIS A 497 12.14 -8.07 -20.87
C HIS A 497 12.69 -7.98 -22.29
N LYS A 498 13.97 -8.31 -22.52
CA LYS A 498 14.53 -8.37 -23.88
C LYS A 498 13.85 -9.44 -24.76
N ALA A 499 13.49 -10.59 -24.18
CA ALA A 499 12.73 -11.62 -24.88
C ALA A 499 11.32 -11.12 -25.26
N LEU A 500 10.64 -10.43 -24.33
CA LEU A 500 9.35 -9.79 -24.59
C LEU A 500 9.43 -8.74 -25.69
N LEU A 501 10.46 -7.89 -25.69
CA LEU A 501 10.64 -6.88 -26.75
C LEU A 501 10.87 -7.53 -28.12
N SER A 502 11.62 -8.63 -28.14
CA SER A 502 11.89 -9.39 -29.36
C SER A 502 10.63 -10.06 -29.90
N SER A 503 9.75 -10.61 -29.04
CA SER A 503 8.49 -11.25 -29.46
C SER A 503 7.42 -10.24 -29.89
N LYS A 504 7.31 -9.10 -29.18
CA LYS A 504 6.39 -8.01 -29.50
C LYS A 504 6.77 -7.28 -30.80
N GLY A 505 8.05 -7.27 -31.13
CA GLY A 505 8.62 -6.56 -32.27
C GLY A 505 8.83 -5.06 -31.99
N TYR A 506 9.94 -4.49 -32.48
CA TYR A 506 10.35 -3.13 -32.12
C TYR A 506 9.40 -2.02 -32.60
N HIS A 507 8.54 -2.28 -33.60
CA HIS A 507 7.51 -1.34 -34.03
C HIS A 507 6.37 -1.15 -33.01
N ASN A 508 6.21 -2.08 -32.08
CA ASN A 508 5.16 -2.07 -31.05
C ASN A 508 5.71 -1.63 -29.67
N LEU A 509 6.87 -0.98 -29.63
CA LEU A 509 7.47 -0.49 -28.39
C LEU A 509 6.59 0.55 -27.71
N GLU A 510 6.34 0.34 -26.43
CA GLU A 510 5.58 1.25 -25.60
C GLU A 510 6.48 2.11 -24.70
N SER A 511 5.89 3.18 -24.19
CA SER A 511 6.50 4.02 -23.16
C SER A 511 6.91 3.22 -21.92
N ALA A 512 6.10 2.24 -21.52
CA ALA A 512 6.35 1.38 -20.36
C ALA A 512 7.61 0.52 -20.52
N ASP A 513 7.87 0.01 -21.73
CA ASP A 513 9.05 -0.82 -22.03
C ASP A 513 10.36 -0.06 -21.78
N THR A 514 10.44 1.18 -22.26
CA THR A 514 11.60 2.06 -22.04
C THR A 514 11.76 2.48 -20.59
N SER A 515 10.64 2.67 -19.88
CA SER A 515 10.65 3.01 -18.46
C SER A 515 11.20 1.86 -17.60
N LEU A 516 10.87 0.61 -17.94
CA LEU A 516 11.39 -0.56 -17.25
C LEU A 516 12.89 -0.72 -17.46
N LEU A 517 13.39 -0.60 -18.69
CA LEU A 517 14.83 -0.64 -18.98
C LEU A 517 15.61 0.45 -18.21
N GLN A 518 15.06 1.67 -18.15
CA GLN A 518 15.65 2.75 -17.35
C GLN A 518 15.66 2.41 -15.85
N THR A 519 14.61 1.75 -15.34
CA THR A 519 14.52 1.31 -13.95
C THR A 519 15.55 0.21 -13.65
N ILE A 520 15.71 -0.76 -14.54
CA ILE A 520 16.75 -1.81 -14.43
C ILE A 520 18.15 -1.15 -14.42
N ALA A 521 18.42 -0.23 -15.35
CA ALA A 521 19.68 0.51 -15.42
C ALA A 521 19.97 1.28 -14.12
N LYS A 522 18.98 2.00 -13.58
CA LYS A 522 19.08 2.69 -12.28
C LYS A 522 19.48 1.73 -11.16
N TRP A 523 18.88 0.56 -11.09
CA TRP A 523 19.16 -0.38 -10.00
C TRP A 523 20.49 -1.11 -10.17
N TYR A 524 20.98 -1.35 -11.39
CA TYR A 524 22.36 -1.78 -11.59
C TYR A 524 23.36 -0.76 -11.04
N ARG A 525 23.14 0.55 -11.25
CA ARG A 525 23.99 1.59 -10.67
C ARG A 525 23.99 1.55 -9.15
N LYS A 526 22.80 1.48 -8.55
CA LYS A 526 22.64 1.38 -7.09
C LYS A 526 23.21 0.09 -6.51
N ALA A 527 23.34 -0.98 -7.31
CA ALA A 527 23.99 -2.22 -6.92
C ALA A 527 25.51 -2.22 -7.16
N HIS A 528 26.12 -1.08 -7.51
CA HIS A 528 27.55 -0.94 -7.85
C HIS A 528 27.99 -1.62 -9.16
N TYR A 529 27.09 -1.71 -10.14
CA TYR A 529 27.37 -2.21 -11.50
C TYR A 529 27.07 -1.15 -12.59
N PRO A 530 27.76 0.01 -12.59
CA PRO A 530 27.49 1.09 -13.55
C PRO A 530 27.73 0.69 -15.01
N GLU A 531 28.65 -0.24 -15.29
CA GLU A 531 28.89 -0.74 -16.66
C GLU A 531 27.66 -1.44 -17.24
N LYS A 532 26.94 -2.26 -16.45
CA LYS A 532 25.67 -2.88 -16.89
C LYS A 532 24.57 -1.84 -17.13
N SER A 533 24.55 -0.75 -16.34
CA SER A 533 23.65 0.37 -16.62
C SER A 533 23.98 1.05 -17.96
N LYS A 534 25.26 1.19 -18.29
CA LYS A 534 25.73 1.75 -19.56
C LYS A 534 25.34 0.84 -20.72
N GLU A 535 25.55 -0.46 -20.61
CA GLU A 535 25.15 -1.45 -21.63
C GLU A 535 23.65 -1.38 -21.96
N ILE A 536 22.78 -1.17 -20.97
CA ILE A 536 21.34 -1.00 -21.22
C ILE A 536 21.07 0.27 -22.02
N ALA A 537 21.72 1.38 -21.67
CA ALA A 537 21.51 2.63 -22.36
C ALA A 537 22.08 2.58 -23.80
N GLU A 538 23.18 1.87 -24.03
CA GLU A 538 23.70 1.55 -25.36
C GLU A 538 22.75 0.65 -26.16
N TYR A 539 22.16 -0.38 -25.53
CA TYR A 539 21.14 -1.22 -26.14
C TYR A 539 19.89 -0.41 -26.54
N MET A 540 19.41 0.46 -25.64
CA MET A 540 18.26 1.33 -25.93
C MET A 540 18.54 2.29 -27.08
N HIS A 541 19.75 2.88 -27.15
CA HIS A 541 20.12 3.79 -28.25
C HIS A 541 20.30 3.04 -29.57
N GLY A 542 21.08 1.96 -29.58
CA GLY A 542 21.46 1.25 -30.79
C GLY A 542 20.33 0.43 -31.40
N GLU A 543 19.75 -0.49 -30.63
CA GLU A 543 18.75 -1.45 -31.13
C GLU A 543 17.35 -0.85 -31.16
N LEU A 544 16.96 -0.13 -30.11
CA LEU A 544 15.60 0.40 -29.99
C LEU A 544 15.45 1.79 -30.63
N GLY A 545 16.49 2.63 -30.56
CA GLY A 545 16.49 4.04 -30.98
C GLY A 545 15.75 4.33 -32.30
N PRO A 546 16.02 3.60 -33.40
CA PRO A 546 15.35 3.81 -34.70
C PRO A 546 13.82 3.63 -34.67
N HIS A 547 13.29 2.95 -33.66
CA HIS A 547 11.87 2.61 -33.53
C HIS A 547 11.15 3.43 -32.44
N LEU A 548 11.87 4.22 -31.65
CA LEU A 548 11.29 4.94 -30.51
C LEU A 548 10.52 6.19 -30.90
N SER A 549 9.46 6.46 -30.13
CA SER A 549 8.81 7.77 -30.12
C SER A 549 9.68 8.81 -29.41
N ALA A 550 9.46 10.11 -29.70
CA ALA A 550 10.17 11.20 -29.04
C ALA A 550 10.16 11.12 -27.49
N PRO A 551 9.01 10.86 -26.82
CA PRO A 551 9.00 10.65 -25.37
C PRO A 551 9.84 9.46 -24.91
N SER A 552 9.81 8.34 -25.64
CA SER A 552 10.62 7.16 -25.30
C SER A 552 12.12 7.40 -25.50
N TYR A 553 12.49 8.11 -26.57
CA TYR A 553 13.87 8.53 -26.81
C TYR A 553 14.38 9.49 -25.72
N SER A 554 13.52 10.40 -25.25
CA SER A 554 13.85 11.30 -24.13
C SER A 554 14.22 10.54 -22.86
N ARG A 555 13.69 9.34 -22.62
CA ARG A 555 14.04 8.53 -21.43
C ARG A 555 15.46 7.98 -21.50
N ILE A 556 15.95 7.65 -22.71
CA ILE A 556 17.35 7.23 -22.92
C ILE A 556 18.28 8.36 -22.52
N LEU A 557 18.00 9.56 -23.04
CA LEU A 557 18.80 10.74 -22.78
C LEU A 557 18.76 11.11 -21.29
N GLN A 558 17.58 11.06 -20.64
CA GLN A 558 17.47 11.27 -19.19
C GLN A 558 18.22 10.20 -18.38
N ALA A 559 18.25 8.95 -18.84
CA ALA A 559 19.03 7.90 -18.18
C ALA A 559 20.53 8.21 -18.18
N MET A 560 21.05 8.78 -19.28
CA MET A 560 22.45 9.22 -19.37
C MET A 560 22.73 10.48 -18.55
N VAL A 561 21.78 11.42 -18.51
CA VAL A 561 21.85 12.57 -17.59
C VAL A 561 22.01 12.09 -16.15
N ASN A 562 21.15 11.16 -15.72
CA ASN A 562 21.20 10.63 -14.35
C ASN A 562 22.49 9.83 -14.08
N LEU A 563 22.99 9.07 -15.06
CA LEU A 563 24.27 8.36 -14.93
C LEU A 563 25.45 9.33 -14.77
N ALA A 564 25.47 10.42 -15.53
CA ALA A 564 26.48 11.47 -15.38
C ALA A 564 26.36 12.17 -14.01
N ASP A 565 25.15 12.52 -13.58
CA ASP A 565 24.89 13.13 -12.29
C ASP A 565 25.35 12.22 -11.14
N ASP A 566 25.13 10.91 -11.22
CA ASP A 566 25.59 9.95 -10.20
C ASP A 566 27.13 9.98 -10.05
N PHE A 567 27.87 10.03 -11.16
CA PHE A 567 29.34 10.15 -11.13
C PHE A 567 29.84 11.54 -10.66
N ILE A 568 29.07 12.61 -10.91
CA ILE A 568 29.36 13.98 -10.44
C ILE A 568 29.05 14.15 -8.95
N SER A 569 27.98 13.52 -8.47
CA SER A 569 27.36 13.78 -7.17
C SER A 569 27.65 12.73 -6.10
N MET A 570 28.55 11.77 -6.35
CA MET A 570 28.94 10.76 -5.35
C MET A 570 29.14 11.41 -3.97
N ASP A 571 28.50 10.80 -2.96
CA ASP A 571 28.22 11.38 -1.63
C ASP A 571 29.46 11.95 -0.91
N GLU A 572 30.65 11.49 -1.30
CA GLU A 572 31.92 12.07 -0.90
C GLU A 572 32.61 12.74 -2.11
N PRO A 573 33.05 14.02 -1.99
CA PRO A 573 33.77 14.71 -3.06
C PRO A 573 35.00 13.95 -3.59
N ASP A 574 35.61 13.12 -2.73
CA ASP A 574 36.80 12.32 -3.02
C ASP A 574 36.49 11.06 -3.84
N GLN A 575 35.22 10.66 -3.94
CA GLN A 575 34.76 9.48 -4.69
C GLN A 575 34.24 9.81 -6.09
N ARG A 576 34.15 11.09 -6.46
CA ARG A 576 33.68 11.50 -7.81
C ARG A 576 34.54 10.88 -8.90
N ASP A 577 33.89 10.17 -9.83
CA ASP A 577 34.54 9.59 -11.00
C ASP A 577 34.36 10.51 -12.21
N ALA A 578 35.17 11.58 -12.26
CA ALA A 578 35.12 12.54 -13.35
C ALA A 578 35.35 11.92 -14.74
N PRO A 579 36.26 10.93 -14.93
CA PRO A 579 36.35 10.17 -16.18
C PRO A 579 35.05 9.47 -16.58
N ALA A 580 34.41 8.72 -15.66
CA ALA A 580 33.16 8.02 -15.97
C ALA A 580 31.99 9.00 -16.21
N ALA A 581 31.95 10.10 -15.48
CA ALA A 581 31.01 11.20 -15.74
C ALA A 581 31.17 11.75 -17.16
N ARG A 582 32.42 11.99 -17.59
CA ARG A 582 32.72 12.45 -18.95
C ARG A 582 32.30 11.43 -20.00
N ASP A 583 32.56 10.14 -19.81
CA ASP A 583 32.12 9.08 -20.74
C ASP A 583 30.58 9.05 -20.88
N ALA A 584 29.85 9.20 -19.78
CA ALA A 584 28.39 9.29 -19.79
C ALA A 584 27.89 10.54 -20.52
N LEU A 585 28.55 11.69 -20.32
CA LEU A 585 28.23 12.94 -21.01
C LEU A 585 28.56 12.87 -22.51
N ASP A 586 29.65 12.19 -22.89
CA ASP A 586 30.02 11.98 -24.29
C ASP A 586 28.98 11.11 -25.00
N ALA A 587 28.43 10.10 -24.30
CA ALA A 587 27.31 9.31 -24.80
C ALA A 587 26.02 10.14 -24.88
N LEU A 588 25.67 10.91 -23.85
CA LEU A 588 24.53 11.83 -23.86
C LEU A 588 24.61 12.80 -25.05
N TYR A 589 25.77 13.43 -25.24
CA TYR A 589 26.03 14.34 -26.36
C TYR A 589 25.79 13.63 -27.68
N ARG A 590 26.40 12.45 -27.90
CA ARG A 590 26.24 11.66 -29.14
C ARG A 590 24.77 11.30 -29.39
N TYR A 591 24.06 10.83 -28.36
CA TYR A 591 22.67 10.43 -28.50
C TYR A 591 21.76 11.64 -28.77
N ALA A 592 22.05 12.78 -28.13
CA ALA A 592 21.32 14.02 -28.42
C ALA A 592 21.57 14.48 -29.86
N GLN A 593 22.79 14.27 -30.40
CA GLN A 593 23.10 14.53 -31.80
C GLN A 593 22.31 13.66 -32.77
N ASP A 594 22.19 12.37 -32.43
CA ASP A 594 21.51 11.32 -33.19
C ASP A 594 19.97 11.40 -33.12
N CYS A 595 19.40 12.33 -32.34
CA CYS A 595 17.96 12.59 -32.35
C CYS A 595 17.46 12.72 -33.81
N PRO A 596 16.51 11.88 -34.27
CA PRO A 596 16.28 11.66 -35.68
C PRO A 596 15.80 12.93 -36.42
N PRO A 597 16.37 13.23 -37.60
CA PRO A 597 15.93 14.35 -38.43
C PRO A 597 14.60 14.04 -39.16
N THR A 598 13.60 14.87 -38.87
CA THR A 598 12.39 15.22 -39.63
C THR A 598 12.12 14.55 -40.99
N GLU A 599 11.26 13.52 -41.01
CA GLU A 599 10.32 13.25 -42.11
C GLU A 599 8.85 13.06 -41.64
N ARG A 600 8.57 13.13 -40.33
CA ARG A 600 7.23 12.91 -39.76
C ARG A 600 6.60 14.21 -39.23
N ALA A 601 5.27 14.23 -39.15
CA ALA A 601 4.44 15.34 -38.64
C ALA A 601 4.80 15.87 -37.23
N ASN A 602 5.68 15.18 -36.49
CA ASN A 602 6.11 15.50 -35.13
C ASN A 602 7.51 16.15 -35.01
N GLY A 603 8.20 16.44 -36.12
CA GLY A 603 9.60 16.88 -36.10
C GLY A 603 9.92 18.11 -35.21
N ARG A 604 8.91 18.89 -34.86
CA ARG A 604 8.97 19.96 -33.84
C ARG A 604 9.49 19.48 -32.48
N ARG A 605 9.05 18.31 -32.00
CA ARG A 605 9.38 17.81 -30.64
C ARG A 605 10.79 17.24 -30.57
N ASP A 606 11.26 16.61 -31.63
CA ASP A 606 12.58 15.98 -31.68
C ASP A 606 13.72 17.02 -31.60
N TYR A 607 13.55 18.17 -32.28
CA TYR A 607 14.48 19.30 -32.14
C TYR A 607 14.49 19.91 -30.73
N MET A 608 13.33 20.00 -30.08
CA MET A 608 13.28 20.45 -28.70
C MET A 608 14.03 19.50 -27.76
N LEU A 609 13.95 18.19 -27.98
CA LEU A 609 14.69 17.19 -27.21
C LEU A 609 16.19 17.30 -27.43
N LYS A 610 16.64 17.39 -28.69
CA LYS A 610 18.06 17.59 -29.03
C LYS A 610 18.63 18.80 -28.30
N VAL A 611 17.99 19.97 -28.41
CA VAL A 611 18.47 21.19 -27.76
C VAL A 611 18.42 21.10 -26.24
N MET A 612 17.37 20.50 -25.67
CA MET A 612 17.28 20.30 -24.22
C MET A 612 18.47 19.53 -23.67
N TYR A 613 18.77 18.38 -24.27
CA TYR A 613 19.80 17.48 -23.77
C TYR A 613 21.23 17.93 -24.09
N LEU A 614 21.43 18.68 -25.19
CA LEU A 614 22.68 19.39 -25.41
C LEU A 614 22.90 20.50 -24.37
N ALA A 615 21.86 21.27 -24.02
CA ALA A 615 21.97 22.25 -22.95
C ALA A 615 22.24 21.59 -21.57
N ASP A 616 21.61 20.44 -21.28
CA ASP A 616 21.89 19.65 -20.07
C ASP A 616 23.32 19.10 -20.04
N ALA A 617 23.83 18.63 -21.18
CA ALA A 617 25.21 18.17 -21.31
C ALA A 617 26.19 19.33 -21.07
N ALA A 618 25.97 20.50 -21.70
CA ALA A 618 26.81 21.67 -21.53
C ALA A 618 26.91 22.11 -20.07
N LEU A 619 25.78 22.17 -19.34
CA LEU A 619 25.76 22.52 -17.93
C LEU A 619 26.59 21.56 -17.07
N ARG A 620 26.51 20.25 -17.34
CA ARG A 620 27.25 19.23 -16.59
C ARG A 620 28.74 19.19 -16.92
N TYR A 621 29.11 19.42 -18.18
CA TYR A 621 30.51 19.67 -18.52
C TYR A 621 31.06 20.89 -17.77
N ALA A 622 30.26 21.96 -17.64
CA ALA A 622 30.63 23.13 -16.85
C ALA A 622 30.85 22.78 -15.37
N TRP A 623 29.94 22.01 -14.77
CA TRP A 623 30.08 21.53 -13.38
C TRP A 623 31.31 20.62 -13.17
N LEU A 624 31.72 19.85 -14.18
CA LEU A 624 32.96 19.07 -14.17
C LEU A 624 34.23 19.92 -14.39
N GLY A 625 34.09 21.22 -14.63
CA GLY A 625 35.20 22.13 -14.93
C GLY A 625 35.68 22.08 -16.40
N ASP A 626 34.96 21.38 -17.28
CA ASP A 626 35.22 21.37 -18.72
C ASP A 626 34.48 22.50 -19.44
N GLY A 627 34.87 23.74 -19.10
CA GLY A 627 34.22 24.93 -19.62
C GLY A 627 34.34 25.09 -21.13
N VAL A 628 35.43 24.58 -21.73
CA VAL A 628 35.63 24.61 -23.18
C VAL A 628 34.56 23.78 -23.88
N ARG A 629 34.33 22.55 -23.42
CA ARG A 629 33.31 21.68 -24.01
C ARG A 629 31.91 22.23 -23.81
N ALA A 630 31.62 22.76 -22.63
CA ALA A 630 30.35 23.43 -22.34
C ALA A 630 30.09 24.57 -23.33
N TYR A 631 31.09 25.43 -23.54
CA TYR A 631 31.01 26.53 -24.50
C TYR A 631 30.78 26.06 -25.93
N GLU A 632 31.53 25.06 -26.41
CA GLU A 632 31.37 24.48 -27.75
C GLU A 632 29.93 24.00 -28.00
N ILE A 633 29.35 23.27 -27.05
CA ILE A 633 27.98 22.76 -27.16
C ILE A 633 26.96 23.91 -27.19
N VAL A 634 27.15 24.95 -26.37
CA VAL A 634 26.26 26.13 -26.40
C VAL A 634 26.35 26.85 -27.75
N GLN A 635 27.54 27.00 -28.33
CA GLN A 635 27.72 27.57 -29.66
C GLN A 635 27.04 26.73 -30.75
N GLU A 636 27.09 25.41 -30.63
CA GLU A 636 26.38 24.51 -31.54
C GLU A 636 24.86 24.70 -31.48
N VAL A 637 24.31 24.77 -30.26
CA VAL A 637 22.88 25.02 -30.04
C VAL A 637 22.47 26.39 -30.59
N GLU A 638 23.26 27.44 -30.36
CA GLU A 638 23.00 28.76 -30.95
C GLU A 638 23.14 28.75 -32.48
N GLY A 639 24.05 27.95 -33.03
CA GLY A 639 24.14 27.67 -34.46
C GLY A 639 22.81 27.13 -35.02
N MET A 640 22.26 26.09 -34.39
CA MET A 640 20.95 25.53 -34.76
C MET A 640 19.81 26.55 -34.60
N ARG A 641 19.85 27.36 -33.53
CA ARG A 641 18.86 28.44 -33.29
C ARG A 641 19.02 29.62 -34.23
N SER A 642 20.15 29.77 -34.92
CA SER A 642 20.33 30.80 -35.93
C SER A 642 19.67 30.41 -37.25
N ASN A 643 19.79 29.15 -37.65
CA ASN A 643 19.16 28.57 -38.84
C ASN A 643 19.18 27.04 -38.74
N ASP A 644 18.02 26.41 -38.61
CA ASP A 644 17.89 24.94 -38.58
C ASP A 644 17.66 24.34 -39.98
N GLY A 645 17.58 25.17 -41.03
CA GLY A 645 17.35 24.72 -42.40
C GLY A 645 15.93 24.21 -42.68
N LEU A 646 15.01 24.34 -41.72
CA LEU A 646 13.64 23.82 -41.83
C LEU A 646 12.67 24.95 -42.27
N ALA A 647 12.50 25.16 -43.58
CA ALA A 647 11.45 26.03 -44.12
C ALA A 647 10.06 25.35 -44.02
N SER A 648 9.04 26.11 -43.63
CA SER A 648 7.78 25.61 -43.04
C SER A 648 6.94 24.66 -43.91
N PHE A 649 6.42 23.60 -43.28
CA PHE A 649 5.06 23.09 -43.55
C PHE A 649 4.11 23.72 -42.51
N SER A 650 3.06 24.41 -42.94
CA SER A 650 1.79 24.50 -42.19
C SER A 650 0.60 24.93 -43.07
N PRO A 651 -0.53 24.20 -43.04
CA PRO A 651 -1.85 24.74 -43.38
C PRO A 651 -2.29 25.79 -42.34
N PRO A 652 -3.29 26.62 -42.67
CA PRO A 652 -3.16 28.07 -42.76
C PRO A 652 -3.14 28.73 -41.37
N ASN A 653 -2.11 29.54 -41.07
CA ASN A 653 -2.16 30.79 -40.27
C ASN A 653 -0.92 31.12 -39.42
N GLN A 654 0.25 30.50 -39.59
CA GLN A 654 1.52 31.09 -39.10
C GLN A 654 2.75 30.46 -39.77
N GLU A 655 3.50 31.24 -40.55
CA GLU A 655 4.84 30.86 -41.01
C GLU A 655 5.83 31.02 -39.85
N TYR A 656 6.39 29.91 -39.37
CA TYR A 656 7.58 29.91 -38.52
C TYR A 656 8.81 29.76 -39.42
N ASN A 657 9.71 30.75 -39.42
CA ASN A 657 10.93 30.76 -40.26
C ASN A 657 12.13 30.04 -39.61
N ASN A 658 12.04 29.66 -38.33
CA ASN A 658 13.04 28.86 -37.59
C ASN A 658 12.39 28.22 -36.35
N TYR A 659 12.03 26.94 -36.45
CA TYR A 659 11.31 26.23 -35.38
C TYR A 659 12.18 26.05 -34.13
N THR A 660 13.46 25.76 -34.31
CA THR A 660 14.39 25.54 -33.21
C THR A 660 14.46 26.80 -32.35
N LYS A 661 14.63 27.98 -32.95
CA LYS A 661 14.68 29.25 -32.23
C LYS A 661 13.43 29.51 -31.41
N ASP A 662 12.25 29.40 -32.03
CA ASP A 662 10.98 29.82 -31.44
C ASP A 662 10.47 28.93 -30.30
N LEU A 663 10.99 27.71 -30.21
CA LEU A 663 10.52 26.67 -29.27
C LEU A 663 11.50 26.34 -28.16
N THR A 664 12.79 26.63 -28.35
CA THR A 664 13.84 26.22 -27.40
C THR A 664 14.24 27.32 -26.43
N TRP A 665 13.52 28.45 -26.41
CA TRP A 665 13.72 29.53 -25.42
C TRP A 665 13.65 29.06 -23.97
N VAL A 666 12.90 27.99 -23.70
CA VAL A 666 12.79 27.38 -22.36
C VAL A 666 14.11 26.76 -21.86
N TYR A 667 15.06 26.48 -22.76
CA TYR A 667 16.36 25.86 -22.44
C TYR A 667 17.52 26.87 -22.39
N VAL A 668 17.31 28.11 -22.86
CA VAL A 668 18.27 29.21 -22.74
C VAL A 668 18.73 29.45 -21.29
N PRO A 669 17.86 29.43 -20.26
CA PRO A 669 18.31 29.57 -18.88
C PRO A 669 19.47 28.63 -18.50
N ARG A 670 19.39 27.34 -18.84
CA ARG A 670 20.47 26.36 -18.59
C ARG A 670 21.76 26.65 -19.34
N MET A 671 21.66 27.10 -20.60
CA MET A 671 22.83 27.47 -21.39
C MET A 671 23.53 28.70 -20.81
N VAL A 672 22.76 29.68 -20.31
CA VAL A 672 23.29 30.86 -19.63
C VAL A 672 24.04 30.45 -18.36
N GLU A 673 23.46 29.58 -17.54
CA GLU A 673 24.14 29.03 -16.36
C GLU A 673 25.45 28.32 -16.73
N ALA A 674 25.41 27.43 -17.72
CA ALA A 674 26.58 26.69 -18.19
C ALA A 674 27.72 27.63 -18.61
N LEU A 675 27.41 28.70 -19.35
CA LEU A 675 28.39 29.70 -19.78
C LEU A 675 28.98 30.47 -18.59
N VAL A 676 28.15 30.89 -17.63
CA VAL A 676 28.64 31.63 -16.45
C VAL A 676 29.54 30.74 -15.59
N ILE A 677 29.14 29.50 -15.31
CA ILE A 677 29.95 28.52 -14.57
C ILE A 677 31.26 28.22 -15.32
N SER A 678 31.25 28.28 -16.65
CA SER A 678 32.43 28.07 -17.49
C SER A 678 33.30 29.33 -17.67
N ALA A 679 33.01 30.41 -16.95
CA ALA A 679 33.69 31.71 -17.05
C ALA A 679 33.55 32.45 -18.42
N TYR A 680 32.53 32.11 -19.22
CA TYR A 680 32.16 32.79 -20.48
C TYR A 680 31.05 33.83 -20.25
N MET A 681 31.37 34.81 -19.40
CA MET A 681 30.41 35.79 -18.89
C MET A 681 29.84 36.70 -19.98
N ASP A 682 30.67 37.12 -20.95
CA ASP A 682 30.24 38.04 -21.99
C ASP A 682 29.30 37.36 -23.00
N GLU A 683 29.53 36.08 -23.28
CA GLU A 683 28.70 35.25 -24.14
C GLU A 683 27.37 34.93 -23.46
N ALA A 684 27.38 34.67 -22.14
CA ALA A 684 26.14 34.52 -21.37
C ALA A 684 25.26 35.78 -21.46
N LYS A 685 25.87 36.97 -21.33
CA LYS A 685 25.18 38.26 -21.48
C LYS A 685 24.69 38.50 -22.91
N ALA A 686 25.46 38.08 -23.92
CA ALA A 686 25.05 38.15 -25.32
C ALA A 686 23.82 37.27 -25.58
N LEU A 687 23.82 36.04 -25.04
CA LEU A 687 22.72 35.10 -25.16
C LEU A 687 21.44 35.63 -24.50
N LEU A 688 21.54 36.21 -23.29
CA LEU A 688 20.41 36.84 -22.60
C LEU A 688 19.72 37.93 -23.45
N LYS A 689 20.49 38.70 -24.22
CA LYS A 689 19.96 39.76 -25.10
C LYS A 689 19.16 39.23 -26.29
N THR A 690 19.31 37.95 -26.63
CA THR A 690 18.55 37.32 -27.73
C THR A 690 17.09 37.01 -27.36
N LEU A 691 16.75 36.95 -26.06
CA LEU A 691 15.43 36.58 -25.59
C LEU A 691 14.36 37.62 -26.01
N PRO A 692 13.26 37.19 -26.67
CA PRO A 692 12.25 38.11 -27.17
C PRO A 692 11.43 38.73 -26.02
N ALA A 693 10.94 39.95 -26.24
CA ALA A 693 10.25 40.74 -25.22
C ALA A 693 8.93 40.12 -24.73
N ASN A 694 8.26 39.30 -25.54
CA ASN A 694 7.01 38.61 -25.17
C ASN A 694 7.22 37.32 -24.34
N ARG A 695 8.46 36.99 -23.96
CA ARG A 695 8.81 35.80 -23.16
C ARG A 695 9.30 36.17 -21.75
N ALA A 696 8.53 37.01 -21.06
CA ALA A 696 8.88 37.55 -19.74
C ALA A 696 9.25 36.47 -18.71
N SER A 697 8.50 35.37 -18.67
CA SER A 697 8.76 34.27 -17.73
C SER A 697 10.11 33.58 -18.00
N GLN A 698 10.45 33.31 -19.27
CA GLN A 698 11.74 32.72 -19.66
C GLN A 698 12.89 33.67 -19.37
N LYS A 699 12.73 34.98 -19.65
CA LYS A 699 13.73 36.00 -19.27
C LYS A 699 13.99 36.00 -17.77
N GLY A 700 12.93 36.06 -16.96
CA GLY A 700 13.05 36.02 -15.51
C GLY A 700 13.77 34.76 -15.00
N ARG A 701 13.57 33.61 -15.65
CA ARG A 701 14.29 32.38 -15.33
C ARG A 701 15.76 32.45 -15.76
N SER A 702 16.08 32.91 -16.97
CA SER A 702 17.46 33.05 -17.43
C SER A 702 18.28 34.01 -16.58
N TYR A 703 17.68 35.08 -16.06
CA TYR A 703 18.36 35.97 -15.11
C TYR A 703 18.60 35.29 -13.74
N GLY A 704 17.67 34.44 -13.29
CA GLY A 704 17.88 33.61 -12.10
C GLY A 704 19.04 32.63 -12.28
N ASP A 705 19.06 31.88 -13.36
CA ASP A 705 20.10 30.91 -13.68
C ASP A 705 21.47 31.58 -13.94
N PHE A 706 21.48 32.79 -14.51
CA PHE A 706 22.68 33.64 -14.58
C PHE A 706 23.22 33.97 -13.19
N ALA A 707 22.33 34.36 -12.27
CA ALA A 707 22.70 34.69 -10.89
C ALA A 707 23.18 33.45 -10.12
N VAL A 708 22.58 32.28 -10.35
CA VAL A 708 23.05 30.99 -9.81
C VAL A 708 24.48 30.70 -10.28
N GLY A 709 24.75 30.82 -11.58
CA GLY A 709 26.10 30.63 -12.12
C GLY A 709 27.13 31.59 -11.49
N MET A 710 26.75 32.83 -11.20
CA MET A 710 27.61 33.79 -10.48
C MET A 710 27.88 33.34 -9.04
N VAL A 711 26.88 32.81 -8.34
CA VAL A 711 27.06 32.24 -6.99
C VAL A 711 28.02 31.06 -7.03
N GLU A 712 27.90 30.17 -8.02
CA GLU A 712 28.80 29.02 -8.22
C GLU A 712 30.25 29.45 -8.52
N GLN A 713 30.44 30.54 -9.25
CA GLN A 713 31.76 31.15 -9.49
C GLN A 713 32.32 31.93 -8.28
N GLY A 714 31.58 32.02 -7.18
CA GLY A 714 32.03 32.68 -5.96
C GLY A 714 31.86 34.20 -5.93
N TYR A 715 31.04 34.79 -6.82
CA TYR A 715 30.72 36.22 -6.77
C TYR A 715 29.97 36.58 -5.48
N SER A 716 30.21 37.79 -4.99
CA SER A 716 29.52 38.34 -3.81
C SER A 716 28.10 38.83 -4.13
N ALA A 717 27.26 38.97 -3.10
CA ALA A 717 25.91 39.52 -3.24
C ALA A 717 25.88 40.89 -3.96
N HIS A 718 26.84 41.77 -3.67
CA HIS A 718 26.89 43.10 -4.29
C HIS A 718 27.20 43.02 -5.78
N GLU A 719 28.15 42.18 -6.18
CA GLU A 719 28.52 42.02 -7.59
C GLU A 719 27.36 41.41 -8.40
N ILE A 720 26.61 40.48 -7.82
CA ILE A 720 25.40 39.90 -8.44
C ILE A 720 24.35 40.99 -8.67
N VAL A 721 24.06 41.81 -7.65
CA VAL A 721 23.09 42.91 -7.76
C VAL A 721 23.52 43.90 -8.83
N ASP A 722 24.77 44.38 -8.77
CA ASP A 722 25.31 45.36 -9.71
C ASP A 722 25.21 44.86 -11.16
N GLU A 723 25.44 43.57 -11.38
CA GLU A 723 25.39 43.01 -12.74
C GLU A 723 23.96 42.78 -13.23
N LEU A 724 23.07 42.29 -12.36
CA LEU A 724 21.65 42.13 -12.71
C LEU A 724 20.97 43.48 -12.96
N GLU A 725 21.30 44.54 -12.24
CA GLU A 725 20.77 45.89 -12.47
C GLU A 725 21.14 46.44 -13.86
N LYS A 726 22.33 46.11 -14.38
CA LYS A 726 22.75 46.50 -15.73
C LYS A 726 22.08 45.66 -16.83
N LEU A 727 21.72 44.42 -16.52
CA LEU A 727 21.24 43.43 -17.49
C LEU A 727 19.72 43.35 -17.61
N ILE A 728 19.00 43.48 -16.50
CA ILE A 728 17.56 43.26 -16.47
C ILE A 728 16.84 44.51 -16.99
N SER A 729 16.04 44.30 -18.04
CA SER A 729 15.13 45.32 -18.57
C SER A 729 13.80 44.66 -18.98
N GLY A 730 12.71 45.12 -18.37
CA GLY A 730 11.34 44.75 -18.70
C GLY A 730 10.67 45.77 -19.63
N ARG A 731 9.43 45.50 -20.05
CA ARG A 731 8.66 46.46 -20.88
C ARG A 731 8.24 47.70 -20.09
N ASN A 732 8.11 47.55 -18.79
CA ASN A 732 7.81 48.60 -17.84
C ASN A 732 8.63 48.38 -16.54
N ALA A 733 8.55 49.33 -15.61
CA ALA A 733 9.27 49.25 -14.33
C ALA A 733 8.82 48.07 -13.46
N GLU A 734 7.54 47.69 -13.54
CA GLU A 734 6.97 46.56 -12.80
C GLU A 734 7.55 45.23 -13.27
N GLU A 735 7.46 44.91 -14.56
CA GLU A 735 8.01 43.69 -15.14
C GLU A 735 9.54 43.59 -14.92
N THR A 736 10.25 44.72 -14.99
CA THR A 736 11.69 44.79 -14.70
C THR A 736 11.96 44.31 -13.27
N ALA A 737 11.23 44.86 -12.31
CA ALA A 737 11.48 44.60 -10.91
C ALA A 737 10.91 43.24 -10.46
N GLU A 738 9.85 42.70 -11.07
CA GLU A 738 9.44 41.30 -10.91
C GLU A 738 10.56 40.32 -11.33
N MET A 739 11.22 40.58 -12.47
CA MET A 739 12.36 39.78 -12.92
C MET A 739 13.55 39.88 -11.95
N GLN A 740 13.83 41.08 -11.43
CA GLN A 740 14.87 41.29 -10.42
C GLN A 740 14.57 40.53 -9.13
N ILE A 741 13.35 40.65 -8.59
CA ILE A 741 12.92 39.93 -7.38
C ILE A 741 13.10 38.43 -7.59
N ARG A 742 12.63 37.89 -8.72
CA ARG A 742 12.75 36.46 -9.02
C ARG A 742 14.21 36.03 -9.12
N ALA A 743 15.07 36.76 -9.82
CA ALA A 743 16.48 36.41 -10.00
C ALA A 743 17.26 36.43 -8.68
N LEU A 744 16.95 37.37 -7.80
CA LEU A 744 17.60 37.48 -6.49
C LEU A 744 17.10 36.45 -5.49
N THR A 745 15.84 36.01 -5.59
CA THR A 745 15.19 35.13 -4.61
C THR A 745 15.12 33.67 -5.10
N TYR A 746 13.96 33.25 -5.60
CA TYR A 746 13.69 31.91 -6.13
C TYR A 746 12.46 31.92 -7.04
N PHE A 747 12.30 30.93 -7.93
CA PHE A 747 11.08 30.78 -8.73
C PHE A 747 9.96 30.09 -7.94
N ASN A 748 10.28 28.95 -7.33
CA ASN A 748 9.50 28.28 -6.29
C ASN A 748 10.48 27.55 -5.35
N GLU A 749 10.00 26.86 -4.31
CA GLU A 749 10.89 26.16 -3.36
C GLU A 749 11.77 25.08 -4.00
N ALA A 750 11.36 24.52 -5.16
CA ALA A 750 12.10 23.48 -5.87
C ALA A 750 13.09 24.04 -6.92
N VAL A 751 13.04 25.34 -7.21
CA VAL A 751 13.92 26.02 -8.18
C VAL A 751 14.54 27.22 -7.49
N PRO A 752 15.63 27.01 -6.71
CA PRO A 752 16.34 28.07 -6.01
C PRO A 752 17.08 28.98 -7.00
N HIS A 753 17.16 30.27 -6.70
CA HIS A 753 18.09 31.19 -7.37
C HIS A 753 19.08 31.76 -6.34
N ALA A 754 19.72 32.89 -6.64
CA ALA A 754 20.91 33.36 -5.95
C ALA A 754 20.83 33.32 -4.42
N ALA A 755 19.82 33.93 -3.79
CA ALA A 755 19.73 33.96 -2.33
C ALA A 755 19.49 32.57 -1.72
N MET A 756 18.67 31.73 -2.34
CA MET A 756 18.39 30.39 -1.80
C MET A 756 19.60 29.45 -1.98
N VAL A 757 20.28 29.51 -3.14
CA VAL A 757 21.55 28.79 -3.36
C VAL A 757 22.63 29.26 -2.38
N MET A 758 22.67 30.55 -2.05
CA MET A 758 23.56 31.06 -0.99
C MET A 758 23.22 30.48 0.38
N VAL A 759 21.93 30.35 0.74
CA VAL A 759 21.52 29.68 1.98
C VAL A 759 21.98 28.22 1.99
N GLU A 760 21.80 27.49 0.89
CA GLU A 760 22.22 26.09 0.74
C GLU A 760 23.74 25.92 0.89
N LYS A 761 24.52 26.88 0.38
CA LYS A 761 25.98 26.94 0.54
C LYS A 761 26.46 27.50 1.89
N GLY A 762 25.55 27.86 2.80
CA GLY A 762 25.89 28.44 4.12
C GLY A 762 26.33 29.91 4.11
N ARG A 763 26.13 30.63 3.01
CA ARG A 763 26.45 32.07 2.83
C ARG A 763 25.29 32.95 3.31
N TYR A 764 24.87 32.78 4.56
CA TYR A 764 23.62 33.37 5.10
C TYR A 764 23.57 34.91 5.05
N GLN A 765 24.69 35.58 5.35
CA GLN A 765 24.73 37.04 5.33
C GLN A 765 24.52 37.60 3.92
N GLU A 766 25.06 36.93 2.91
CA GLU A 766 24.92 37.33 1.53
C GLU A 766 23.51 37.06 1.00
N ALA A 767 22.91 35.93 1.40
CA ALA A 767 21.51 35.65 1.11
C ALA A 767 20.57 36.74 1.66
N ALA A 768 20.83 37.22 2.88
CA ALA A 768 20.06 38.32 3.48
C ALA A 768 20.21 39.63 2.70
N LEU A 769 21.42 39.96 2.22
CA LEU A 769 21.65 41.16 1.40
C LEU A 769 20.89 41.10 0.07
N LEU A 770 20.80 39.91 -0.55
CA LEU A 770 20.01 39.73 -1.76
C LEU A 770 18.50 39.86 -1.48
N ALA A 771 18.04 39.36 -0.32
CA ALA A 771 16.66 39.55 0.12
C ALA A 771 16.34 41.03 0.41
N ASP A 772 17.27 41.79 1.00
CA ASP A 772 17.13 43.23 1.23
C ASP A 772 16.94 43.97 -0.10
N GLN A 773 17.75 43.64 -1.10
CA GLN A 773 17.65 44.25 -2.42
C GLN A 773 16.34 43.85 -3.12
N ALA A 774 15.95 42.58 -3.06
CA ALA A 774 14.66 42.13 -3.59
C ALA A 774 13.49 42.88 -2.92
N LEU A 775 13.54 43.08 -1.60
CA LEU A 775 12.52 43.81 -0.85
C LEU A 775 12.42 45.29 -1.28
N LYS A 776 13.54 45.93 -1.63
CA LYS A 776 13.53 47.29 -2.20
C LYS A 776 12.76 47.32 -3.53
N TYR A 777 12.94 46.33 -4.39
CA TYR A 777 12.18 46.21 -5.64
C TYR A 777 10.70 45.98 -5.38
N VAL A 778 10.35 45.08 -4.44
CA VAL A 778 8.95 44.87 -4.03
C VAL A 778 8.31 46.19 -3.61
N ASN A 779 9.00 46.98 -2.77
CA ASN A 779 8.50 48.27 -2.29
C ASN A 779 8.46 49.36 -3.38
N ALA A 780 9.33 49.30 -4.38
CA ALA A 780 9.40 50.26 -5.47
C ALA A 780 8.26 50.09 -6.49
N ILE A 781 7.95 48.85 -6.86
CA ILE A 781 6.79 48.54 -7.73
C ILE A 781 5.50 48.77 -6.94
N TYR A 782 5.52 48.43 -5.65
CA TYR A 782 4.31 48.29 -4.89
C TYR A 782 4.38 49.06 -3.56
N LYS A 783 3.99 50.34 -3.57
CA LYS A 783 3.93 51.15 -2.35
C LYS A 783 2.90 50.57 -1.35
N PRO A 784 3.21 50.46 -0.05
CA PRO A 784 2.20 50.18 0.97
C PRO A 784 1.05 51.20 0.89
N GLY A 785 -0.20 50.74 0.74
CA GLY A 785 -1.39 51.60 0.63
C GLY A 785 -1.81 52.03 -0.79
N ALA A 786 -1.20 51.50 -1.87
CA ALA A 786 -1.70 51.69 -3.23
C ALA A 786 -3.03 50.93 -3.45
N ALA A 787 -4.01 51.57 -4.08
CA ALA A 787 -5.40 51.09 -4.19
C ALA A 787 -5.67 50.10 -5.34
N ASP A 788 -4.63 49.56 -5.99
CA ASP A 788 -4.80 48.70 -7.17
C ASP A 788 -5.06 47.25 -6.78
N LYS A 789 -6.22 46.74 -7.21
CA LYS A 789 -6.71 45.39 -6.87
C LYS A 789 -5.91 44.28 -7.54
N ASP A 790 -5.43 44.49 -8.77
CA ASP A 790 -4.71 43.48 -9.57
C ASP A 790 -3.30 43.14 -9.01
N ILE A 791 -2.86 43.86 -7.98
CA ILE A 791 -1.47 43.88 -7.50
C ILE A 791 -1.25 43.05 -6.21
N SER A 792 -2.32 42.64 -5.52
CA SER A 792 -2.19 42.07 -4.17
C SER A 792 -1.59 40.66 -4.16
N TYR A 793 -1.95 39.82 -5.14
CA TYR A 793 -1.42 38.46 -5.26
C TYR A 793 0.10 38.45 -5.57
N SER A 794 0.54 39.08 -6.66
CA SER A 794 1.98 39.11 -7.00
C SER A 794 2.82 39.75 -5.90
N LYS A 795 2.35 40.82 -5.25
CA LYS A 795 3.09 41.52 -4.20
C LYS A 795 3.31 40.67 -2.94
N VAL A 796 2.26 40.02 -2.45
CA VAL A 796 2.33 39.16 -1.25
C VAL A 796 3.17 37.92 -1.55
N PHE A 797 2.84 37.21 -2.63
CA PHE A 797 3.41 35.89 -2.93
C PHE A 797 4.77 35.93 -3.60
N GLN A 798 4.89 36.73 -4.67
CA GLN A 798 6.13 36.79 -5.45
C GLN A 798 7.17 37.72 -4.81
N GLY A 799 6.76 38.55 -3.84
CA GLY A 799 7.60 39.54 -3.16
C GLY A 799 7.85 39.25 -1.68
N TYR A 800 6.94 39.68 -0.80
CA TYR A 800 7.19 39.68 0.65
C TYR A 800 7.39 38.28 1.24
N LEU A 801 6.54 37.31 0.89
CA LEU A 801 6.66 35.95 1.41
C LEU A 801 7.98 35.28 0.99
N ARG A 802 8.48 35.56 -0.23
CA ARG A 802 9.79 35.07 -0.66
C ARG A 802 10.92 35.62 0.19
N CYS A 803 10.91 36.93 0.41
CA CYS A 803 11.92 37.60 1.22
C CYS A 803 11.86 37.10 2.67
N ALA A 804 10.66 36.99 3.24
CA ALA A 804 10.43 36.48 4.59
C ALA A 804 11.05 35.09 4.79
N ARG A 805 10.82 34.19 3.83
CA ARG A 805 11.37 32.84 3.88
C ARG A 805 12.90 32.80 3.78
N ILE A 806 13.49 33.59 2.89
CA ILE A 806 14.94 33.68 2.78
C ILE A 806 15.55 34.20 4.09
N TYR A 807 14.99 35.27 4.67
CA TYR A 807 15.43 35.79 5.97
C TYR A 807 15.33 34.73 7.06
N HIS A 808 14.19 34.03 7.15
CA HIS A 808 13.99 32.97 8.12
C HIS A 808 15.04 31.86 7.98
N ARG A 809 15.23 31.31 6.77
CA ARG A 809 16.24 30.26 6.52
C ARG A 809 17.68 30.73 6.71
N ALA A 810 17.97 32.01 6.49
CA ALA A 810 19.26 32.62 6.76
C ALA A 810 19.47 33.00 8.24
N GLY A 811 18.45 32.85 9.10
CA GLY A 811 18.52 33.15 10.54
C GLY A 811 18.21 34.60 10.92
N TYR A 812 17.72 35.43 9.99
CA TYR A 812 17.37 36.85 10.18
C TYR A 812 15.90 37.04 10.58
N VAL A 813 15.51 36.51 11.73
CA VAL A 813 14.11 36.44 12.17
C VAL A 813 13.40 37.81 12.20
N SER A 814 14.07 38.87 12.66
CA SER A 814 13.45 40.20 12.73
C SER A 814 13.06 40.75 11.36
N ASP A 815 13.84 40.47 10.32
CA ASP A 815 13.57 40.98 8.97
C ASP A 815 12.54 40.10 8.25
N ALA A 816 12.51 38.81 8.57
CA ALA A 816 11.41 37.93 8.21
C ALA A 816 10.06 38.45 8.74
N LEU A 817 10.01 38.82 10.03
CA LEU A 817 8.79 39.36 10.66
C LEU A 817 8.33 40.67 10.01
N LYS A 818 9.26 41.59 9.69
CA LYS A 818 8.90 42.84 8.99
C LYS A 818 8.32 42.56 7.59
N ALA A 819 8.93 41.64 6.85
CA ALA A 819 8.42 41.24 5.53
C ALA A 819 7.02 40.62 5.65
N MET A 820 6.77 39.81 6.69
CA MET A 820 5.44 39.29 7.00
C MET A 820 4.45 40.41 7.31
N ASP A 821 4.75 41.34 8.22
CA ASP A 821 3.85 42.46 8.55
C ASP A 821 3.48 43.29 7.30
N TYR A 822 4.42 43.46 6.36
CA TYR A 822 4.12 44.08 5.06
C TYR A 822 3.20 43.24 4.18
N ALA A 823 3.39 41.92 4.14
CA ALA A 823 2.50 41.00 3.42
C ALA A 823 1.06 41.10 3.96
N GLU A 824 0.90 41.08 5.29
CA GLU A 824 -0.41 41.22 5.94
C GLU A 824 -1.06 42.57 5.64
N THR A 825 -0.29 43.65 5.79
CA THR A 825 -0.76 45.01 5.56
C THR A 825 -1.23 45.20 4.13
N VAL A 826 -0.60 44.54 3.16
CA VAL A 826 -1.05 44.56 1.77
C VAL A 826 -2.34 43.78 1.59
N LEU A 827 -2.37 42.53 2.09
CA LEU A 827 -3.50 41.64 1.89
C LEU A 827 -4.80 42.25 2.45
N PHE A 828 -4.72 42.94 3.59
CA PHE A 828 -5.89 43.55 4.23
C PHE A 828 -6.02 45.07 4.07
N GLY A 829 -4.93 45.81 3.84
CA GLY A 829 -4.93 47.26 3.74
C GLY A 829 -5.21 47.82 2.34
N GLY A 830 -5.11 47.00 1.28
CA GLY A 830 -5.26 47.42 -0.12
C GLY A 830 -6.68 47.63 -0.65
N GLY A 831 -7.73 47.37 0.14
CA GLY A 831 -9.13 47.54 -0.28
C GLY A 831 -9.97 46.27 -0.34
N PHE A 832 -9.51 45.15 0.24
CA PHE A 832 -10.29 43.93 0.47
C PHE A 832 -11.27 44.05 1.67
N SER A 833 -11.77 45.25 2.00
CA SER A 833 -12.83 45.37 3.00
C SER A 833 -14.16 44.89 2.40
N ALA A 834 -14.87 44.02 3.12
CA ALA A 834 -16.18 43.49 2.72
C ALA A 834 -17.15 44.62 2.28
N GLU A 835 -17.08 45.76 2.95
CA GLU A 835 -17.88 46.96 2.69
C GLU A 835 -17.65 47.57 1.29
N LYS A 836 -16.40 47.56 0.78
CA LYS A 836 -16.06 48.13 -0.55
C LYS A 836 -16.26 47.15 -1.71
N ILE A 837 -16.11 45.85 -1.46
CA ILE A 837 -16.46 44.80 -2.44
C ILE A 837 -17.99 44.82 -2.68
N ASP A 838 -18.75 45.06 -1.62
CA ASP A 838 -20.20 45.17 -1.68
C ASP A 838 -20.66 46.49 -2.35
N ASP A 839 -19.98 47.61 -2.07
CA ASP A 839 -20.23 48.90 -2.74
C ASP A 839 -19.89 48.90 -4.23
N LYS A 840 -18.84 48.19 -4.67
CA LYS A 840 -18.53 48.02 -6.09
C LYS A 840 -19.59 47.13 -6.78
N GLY A 841 -20.05 46.09 -6.09
CA GLY A 841 -21.18 45.27 -6.55
C GLY A 841 -22.52 46.01 -6.60
N ARG A 842 -22.71 47.03 -5.74
CA ARG A 842 -23.84 47.98 -5.82
C ARG A 842 -23.67 48.95 -6.99
N LEU A 843 -22.54 49.65 -7.07
CA LEU A 843 -22.26 50.65 -8.11
C LEU A 843 -22.31 50.06 -9.52
N ILE A 844 -21.87 48.82 -9.72
CA ILE A 844 -21.95 48.18 -11.03
C ILE A 844 -23.36 47.64 -11.32
N ARG A 845 -24.11 47.16 -10.31
CA ARG A 845 -25.56 46.85 -10.47
C ARG A 845 -26.38 48.08 -10.84
N ASP A 846 -26.04 49.23 -10.27
CA ASP A 846 -26.70 50.50 -10.55
C ASP A 846 -26.29 51.09 -11.91
N ALA A 847 -25.07 50.79 -12.39
CA ALA A 847 -24.56 51.26 -13.69
C ALA A 847 -24.92 50.34 -14.88
N ALA A 848 -25.13 49.03 -14.66
CA ALA A 848 -25.24 48.02 -15.72
C ALA A 848 -26.68 47.70 -16.16
N GLY A 849 -27.63 48.65 -15.99
CA GLY A 849 -29.06 48.48 -16.28
C GLY A 849 -29.40 47.38 -17.30
N ASN A 850 -29.91 46.25 -16.79
CA ASN A 850 -30.39 45.07 -17.53
C ASN A 850 -29.43 44.36 -18.51
N PHE A 851 -28.11 44.34 -18.26
CA PHE A 851 -27.20 43.38 -18.91
C PHE A 851 -26.82 42.19 -17.99
N ASP A 852 -26.61 41.01 -18.60
CA ASP A 852 -26.39 39.69 -17.99
C ASP A 852 -25.58 39.71 -16.69
N THR A 853 -26.19 39.22 -15.61
CA THR A 853 -25.60 39.12 -14.27
C THR A 853 -24.48 38.08 -14.16
N GLU A 854 -24.29 37.21 -15.16
CA GLU A 854 -23.28 36.13 -15.15
C GLU A 854 -21.82 36.64 -15.16
N TRP A 855 -21.53 37.78 -15.79
CA TRP A 855 -20.16 38.31 -15.84
C TRP A 855 -19.72 39.03 -14.55
N LEU A 856 -20.69 39.49 -13.74
CA LEU A 856 -20.42 40.24 -12.51
C LEU A 856 -20.10 39.37 -11.29
N ASP A 857 -20.60 38.13 -11.28
CA ASP A 857 -20.24 37.15 -10.25
C ASP A 857 -18.83 36.57 -10.46
N TYR A 858 -18.32 36.55 -11.70
CA TYR A 858 -17.00 35.99 -12.03
C TYR A 858 -15.84 36.77 -11.38
N ASP A 859 -15.83 38.11 -11.51
CA ASP A 859 -14.76 38.96 -10.94
C ASP A 859 -14.75 38.92 -9.39
N LYS A 860 -15.92 38.85 -8.75
CA LYS A 860 -16.02 38.74 -7.27
C LYS A 860 -15.52 37.39 -6.77
N VAL A 861 -15.88 36.32 -7.45
CA VAL A 861 -15.44 34.95 -7.13
C VAL A 861 -13.91 34.82 -7.26
N GLN A 862 -13.31 35.46 -8.25
CA GLN A 862 -11.85 35.49 -8.44
C GLN A 862 -11.13 36.31 -7.34
N ASP A 863 -11.68 37.45 -6.92
CA ASP A 863 -11.15 38.24 -5.79
C ASP A 863 -11.14 37.42 -4.48
N ASP A 864 -12.23 36.68 -4.20
CA ASP A 864 -12.36 35.86 -2.99
C ASP A 864 -11.46 34.62 -3.00
N GLU A 865 -11.29 33.96 -4.16
CA GLU A 865 -10.34 32.85 -4.31
C GLU A 865 -8.89 33.30 -4.03
N GLN A 866 -8.48 34.45 -4.56
CA GLN A 866 -7.14 34.99 -4.32
C GLN A 866 -6.91 35.37 -2.86
N LEU A 867 -7.94 35.91 -2.19
CA LEU A 867 -7.86 36.26 -0.78
C LEU A 867 -7.72 35.02 0.11
N ILE A 868 -8.55 33.98 -0.10
CA ILE A 868 -8.49 32.73 0.67
C ILE A 868 -7.15 32.04 0.46
N PHE A 869 -6.65 32.01 -0.77
CA PHE A 869 -5.33 31.48 -1.08
C PHE A 869 -4.22 32.30 -0.40
N GLY A 870 -4.32 33.63 -0.40
CA GLY A 870 -3.47 34.58 0.34
C GLY A 870 -3.35 34.25 1.82
N ILE A 871 -4.52 34.09 2.46
CA ILE A 871 -4.64 33.77 3.88
C ILE A 871 -3.92 32.46 4.19
N GLY A 872 -4.13 31.40 3.39
CA GLY A 872 -3.51 30.09 3.63
C GLY A 872 -1.97 30.10 3.60
N TYR A 873 -1.36 30.88 2.70
CA TYR A 873 0.10 30.98 2.64
C TYR A 873 0.71 31.83 3.75
N ILE A 874 0.04 32.90 4.16
CA ILE A 874 0.48 33.70 5.31
C ILE A 874 0.40 32.84 6.58
N ALA A 875 -0.69 32.09 6.78
CA ALA A 875 -0.82 31.15 7.89
C ALA A 875 0.34 30.13 7.92
N ARG A 876 0.59 29.47 6.78
CA ARG A 876 1.72 28.52 6.66
C ARG A 876 3.06 29.17 6.98
N MET A 877 3.32 30.38 6.49
CA MET A 877 4.60 31.07 6.75
C MET A 877 4.73 31.46 8.23
N TRP A 878 3.64 31.84 8.90
CA TRP A 878 3.65 32.08 10.34
C TRP A 878 3.98 30.83 11.15
N ASN A 879 3.42 29.68 10.76
CA ASN A 879 3.76 28.40 11.36
C ASN A 879 5.21 27.97 11.05
N GLU A 880 5.71 28.13 9.81
CA GLU A 880 7.13 27.92 9.46
C GLU A 880 8.07 28.76 10.36
N MET A 881 7.62 29.93 10.82
CA MET A 881 8.35 30.81 11.75
C MET A 881 8.14 30.51 13.23
N GLY A 882 7.23 29.59 13.58
CA GLY A 882 6.88 29.20 14.94
C GLY A 882 5.89 30.11 15.67
N ASP A 883 5.06 30.88 14.95
CA ASP A 883 3.96 31.69 15.52
C ASP A 883 2.60 31.07 15.19
N ASP A 884 2.24 30.03 15.94
CA ASP A 884 1.00 29.27 15.74
C ASP A 884 -0.25 30.12 16.01
N ALA A 885 -0.16 31.10 16.91
CA ALA A 885 -1.26 31.99 17.25
C ALA A 885 -1.66 32.88 16.08
N ARG A 886 -0.68 33.51 15.40
CA ARG A 886 -0.95 34.26 14.18
C ARG A 886 -1.41 33.35 13.06
N SER A 887 -0.80 32.18 12.89
CA SER A 887 -1.26 31.21 11.88
C SER A 887 -2.76 30.91 12.02
N ARG A 888 -3.19 30.55 13.24
CA ARG A 888 -4.60 30.28 13.58
C ARG A 888 -5.51 31.48 13.35
N GLU A 889 -5.07 32.69 13.72
CA GLU A 889 -5.85 33.91 13.47
C GLU A 889 -6.15 34.10 11.97
N PHE A 890 -5.16 33.85 11.11
CA PHE A 890 -5.36 33.93 9.67
C PHE A 890 -6.33 32.86 9.16
N LEU A 891 -6.21 31.63 9.63
CA LEU A 891 -7.15 30.55 9.28
C LEU A 891 -8.59 30.90 9.67
N GLU A 892 -8.82 31.46 10.87
CA GLU A 892 -10.15 31.94 11.30
C GLU A 892 -10.69 33.05 10.40
N ARG A 893 -9.84 33.97 9.93
CA ARG A 893 -10.26 35.00 8.96
C ARG A 893 -10.70 34.37 7.63
N GLY A 894 -9.96 33.36 7.16
CA GLY A 894 -10.33 32.59 5.97
C GLY A 894 -11.67 31.88 6.13
N ARG A 895 -11.88 31.24 7.30
CA ARG A 895 -13.12 30.58 7.68
C ARG A 895 -14.31 31.54 7.71
N SER A 896 -14.16 32.68 8.38
CA SER A 896 -15.20 33.73 8.43
C SER A 896 -15.55 34.20 7.02
N ARG A 897 -14.56 34.40 6.14
CA ARG A 897 -14.81 34.81 4.76
C ARG A 897 -15.56 33.74 3.96
N LEU A 898 -15.21 32.46 4.16
CA LEU A 898 -15.91 31.35 3.53
C LEU A 898 -17.37 31.24 3.97
N SER A 899 -17.63 31.45 5.26
CA SER A 899 -19.00 31.54 5.79
C SER A 899 -19.80 32.66 5.12
N ASP A 900 -19.21 33.85 4.97
CA ASP A 900 -19.88 35.00 4.32
C ASP A 900 -20.23 34.71 2.86
N ILE A 901 -19.27 34.19 2.08
CA ILE A 901 -19.50 33.93 0.65
C ILE A 901 -20.40 32.71 0.42
N SER A 902 -20.54 31.81 1.39
CA SER A 902 -21.44 30.64 1.31
C SER A 902 -22.92 31.01 1.16
N GLN A 903 -23.27 32.28 1.44
CA GLN A 903 -24.63 32.80 1.26
C GLN A 903 -24.90 33.31 -0.16
N THR A 904 -23.84 33.57 -0.95
CA THR A 904 -23.94 34.24 -2.25
C THR A 904 -23.31 33.47 -3.41
N ALA A 905 -22.32 32.62 -3.14
CA ALA A 905 -21.61 31.83 -4.14
C ALA A 905 -22.16 30.39 -4.23
N GLY A 906 -21.94 29.72 -5.35
CA GLY A 906 -22.39 28.33 -5.55
C GLY A 906 -21.67 27.33 -4.62
N SER A 907 -22.43 26.37 -4.08
CA SER A 907 -21.95 25.38 -3.08
C SER A 907 -20.71 24.60 -3.54
N VAL A 908 -20.56 24.30 -4.83
CA VAL A 908 -19.38 23.62 -5.38
C VAL A 908 -18.11 24.46 -5.24
N PHE A 909 -18.19 25.78 -5.49
CA PHE A 909 -17.07 26.69 -5.33
C PHE A 909 -16.66 26.78 -3.86
N VAL A 910 -17.64 27.00 -2.97
CA VAL A 910 -17.42 27.15 -1.53
C VAL A 910 -16.78 25.89 -0.93
N ALA A 911 -17.27 24.70 -1.27
CA ALA A 911 -16.70 23.43 -0.80
C ALA A 911 -15.23 23.25 -1.23
N ARG A 912 -14.88 23.67 -2.46
CA ARG A 912 -13.50 23.62 -2.96
C ARG A 912 -12.57 24.54 -2.18
N GLU A 913 -13.05 25.73 -1.82
CA GLU A 913 -12.27 26.68 -1.03
C GLU A 913 -12.10 26.21 0.43
N TYR A 914 -13.10 25.56 1.03
CA TYR A 914 -12.91 24.86 2.31
C TYR A 914 -11.78 23.83 2.23
N ASN A 915 -11.75 22.99 1.18
CA ASN A 915 -10.68 22.00 0.98
C ASN A 915 -9.27 22.64 0.90
N LYS A 916 -9.13 23.83 0.31
CA LYS A 916 -7.86 24.58 0.27
C LYS A 916 -7.48 25.12 1.66
N LEU A 917 -8.44 25.65 2.42
CA LEU A 917 -8.19 26.17 3.76
C LEU A 917 -7.87 25.04 4.75
N ILE A 918 -8.56 23.90 4.67
CA ILE A 918 -8.24 22.67 5.43
C ILE A 918 -6.79 22.27 5.18
N ARG A 919 -6.35 22.18 3.91
CA ARG A 919 -4.93 21.90 3.59
C ARG A 919 -3.96 22.89 4.22
N SER A 920 -4.34 24.16 4.31
CA SER A 920 -3.50 25.19 4.93
C SER A 920 -3.43 25.01 6.45
N ALA A 921 -4.53 24.61 7.10
CA ALA A 921 -4.56 24.26 8.52
C ALA A 921 -3.69 23.02 8.81
N LEU A 922 -3.79 21.97 7.98
CA LEU A 922 -2.95 20.76 8.10
C LEU A 922 -1.47 21.07 7.92
N ASN A 923 -1.11 21.86 6.91
CA ASN A 923 0.28 22.29 6.70
C ASN A 923 0.81 23.22 7.80
N SER A 924 -0.07 23.71 8.66
CA SER A 924 0.27 24.54 9.82
C SER A 924 0.15 23.77 11.14
N ASP A 925 0.00 22.44 11.08
CA ASP A 925 -0.22 21.54 12.23
C ASP A 925 -1.41 21.93 13.14
N ASP A 926 -2.41 22.69 12.62
CA ASP A 926 -3.61 23.10 13.36
C ASP A 926 -4.77 22.11 13.15
N ILE A 927 -4.68 20.95 13.81
CA ILE A 927 -5.63 19.84 13.68
C ILE A 927 -7.05 20.25 14.11
N GLU A 928 -7.18 21.02 15.19
CA GLU A 928 -8.48 21.48 15.72
C GLU A 928 -9.21 22.36 14.69
N MET A 929 -8.50 23.30 14.07
CA MET A 929 -9.03 24.11 12.99
C MET A 929 -9.42 23.26 11.78
N ALA A 930 -8.57 22.31 11.38
CA ALA A 930 -8.84 21.44 10.25
C ALA A 930 -10.14 20.63 10.45
N LEU A 931 -10.34 20.05 11.64
CA LEU A 931 -11.56 19.31 11.99
C LEU A 931 -12.81 20.19 11.94
N SER A 932 -12.71 21.41 12.48
CA SER A 932 -13.82 22.35 12.43
C SER A 932 -14.19 22.73 11.00
N LEU A 933 -13.19 22.96 10.13
CA LEU A 933 -13.40 23.28 8.72
C LEU A 933 -13.96 22.09 7.92
N ILE A 934 -13.57 20.85 8.27
CA ILE A 934 -14.12 19.64 7.65
C ILE A 934 -15.63 19.55 7.90
N SER A 935 -16.06 19.77 9.15
CA SER A 935 -17.48 19.74 9.50
C SER A 935 -18.31 20.81 8.76
N GLU A 936 -17.77 22.01 8.59
CA GLU A 936 -18.42 23.07 7.81
C GLU A 936 -18.45 22.77 6.30
N GLY A 937 -17.33 22.26 5.77
CA GLY A 937 -17.22 21.83 4.38
C GLY A 937 -18.19 20.72 4.03
N GLU A 938 -18.41 19.77 4.95
CA GLU A 938 -19.40 18.70 4.81
C GLU A 938 -20.83 19.26 4.66
N ALA A 939 -21.22 20.20 5.52
CA ALA A 939 -22.53 20.84 5.44
C ALA A 939 -22.73 21.63 4.14
N VAL A 940 -21.65 22.13 3.52
CA VAL A 940 -21.70 22.73 2.17
C VAL A 940 -21.82 21.65 1.10
N ALA A 941 -21.06 20.55 1.21
CA ALA A 941 -21.09 19.45 0.26
C ALA A 941 -22.48 18.81 0.15
N ASP A 942 -23.18 18.64 1.28
CA ASP A 942 -24.55 18.11 1.32
C ASP A 942 -25.57 19.00 0.60
N ARG A 943 -25.31 20.32 0.50
CA ARG A 943 -26.19 21.26 -0.21
C ARG A 943 -26.04 21.22 -1.74
N ILE A 944 -24.93 20.70 -2.25
CA ILE A 944 -24.62 20.70 -3.70
C ILE A 944 -25.75 20.03 -4.51
N HIS A 945 -26.27 18.90 -4.04
CA HIS A 945 -27.37 18.22 -4.74
C HIS A 945 -28.69 19.00 -4.64
N THR A 946 -29.01 19.59 -3.48
CA THR A 946 -30.27 20.30 -3.27
C THR A 946 -30.37 21.62 -4.02
N ASP A 947 -29.25 22.32 -4.26
CA ASP A 947 -29.24 23.62 -4.93
C ASP A 947 -29.43 23.52 -6.47
N ALA A 948 -29.24 22.33 -7.06
CA ALA A 948 -29.42 22.09 -8.49
C ALA A 948 -30.88 21.71 -8.82
N VAL A 949 -31.76 22.70 -9.06
CA VAL A 949 -33.21 22.51 -9.19
C VAL A 949 -33.69 22.14 -10.61
N GLN A 950 -32.87 21.45 -11.41
CA GLN A 950 -33.20 21.04 -12.78
C GLN A 950 -32.85 19.56 -13.00
N GLU A 951 -33.81 18.77 -13.51
CA GLU A 951 -33.68 17.31 -13.65
C GLU A 951 -32.51 16.90 -14.57
N ASP A 952 -32.17 17.76 -15.54
CA ASP A 952 -31.04 17.64 -16.46
C ASP A 952 -29.67 17.95 -15.84
N GLN A 953 -29.61 18.61 -14.68
CA GLN A 953 -28.35 18.93 -13.98
C GLN A 953 -28.06 18.00 -12.79
N ARG A 954 -28.98 17.08 -12.50
CA ARG A 954 -28.93 16.18 -11.34
C ARG A 954 -27.70 15.28 -11.33
N GLU A 955 -27.29 14.77 -12.50
CA GLU A 955 -26.10 13.92 -12.66
C GLU A 955 -24.84 14.65 -12.18
N LYS A 956 -24.63 15.88 -12.65
CA LYS A 956 -23.46 16.68 -12.29
C LYS A 956 -23.44 17.02 -10.80
N ALA A 957 -24.61 17.33 -10.22
CA ALA A 957 -24.71 17.66 -8.80
C ALA A 957 -24.32 16.47 -7.90
N PHE A 958 -24.75 15.25 -8.23
CA PHE A 958 -24.32 14.05 -7.51
C PHE A 958 -22.83 13.76 -7.70
N GLN A 959 -22.29 14.01 -8.89
CA GLN A 959 -20.86 13.85 -9.16
C GLN A 959 -20.05 14.84 -8.31
N ASP A 960 -20.41 16.11 -8.32
CA ASP A 960 -19.74 17.16 -7.54
C ASP A 960 -19.84 16.84 -6.04
N GLN A 961 -21.01 16.42 -5.54
CA GLN A 961 -21.19 16.00 -4.13
C GLN A 961 -20.29 14.82 -3.77
N ALA A 962 -20.26 13.76 -4.59
CA ALA A 962 -19.40 12.59 -4.35
C ALA A 962 -17.91 12.98 -4.29
N GLN A 963 -17.46 13.85 -5.21
CA GLN A 963 -16.07 14.31 -5.24
C GLN A 963 -15.70 15.16 -4.02
N GLN A 964 -16.58 16.05 -3.56
CA GLN A 964 -16.32 16.88 -2.37
C GLN A 964 -16.29 16.03 -1.10
N LEU A 965 -17.27 15.13 -0.90
CA LEU A 965 -17.32 14.24 0.27
C LEU A 965 -16.12 13.29 0.32
N ARG A 966 -15.69 12.74 -0.83
CA ARG A 966 -14.45 11.95 -0.92
C ARG A 966 -13.24 12.76 -0.47
N SER A 967 -13.09 13.99 -0.97
CA SER A 967 -11.96 14.85 -0.60
C SER A 967 -11.96 15.20 0.89
N LEU A 968 -13.12 15.43 1.49
CA LEU A 968 -13.23 15.63 2.94
C LEU A 968 -12.88 14.35 3.72
N GLY A 969 -13.26 13.18 3.22
CA GLY A 969 -12.86 11.88 3.80
C GLY A 969 -11.35 11.68 3.80
N GLU A 970 -10.67 12.04 2.71
CA GLU A 970 -9.21 12.05 2.64
C GLU A 970 -8.60 13.01 3.69
N LYS A 971 -9.18 14.21 3.87
CA LYS A 971 -8.73 15.16 4.89
C LYS A 971 -9.00 14.72 6.32
N ALA A 972 -10.13 14.07 6.58
CA ALA A 972 -10.44 13.47 7.87
C ALA A 972 -9.45 12.34 8.21
N TRP A 973 -9.00 11.58 7.21
CA TRP A 973 -7.94 10.60 7.40
C TRP A 973 -6.58 11.26 7.68
N GLU A 974 -6.21 12.32 6.95
CA GLU A 974 -4.95 13.07 7.17
C GLU A 974 -4.83 13.64 8.60
N VAL A 975 -5.94 13.95 9.28
CA VAL A 975 -5.97 14.39 10.70
C VAL A 975 -6.03 13.26 11.72
N GLY A 976 -6.11 12.00 11.28
CA GLY A 976 -6.22 10.83 12.17
C GLY A 976 -7.65 10.43 12.57
N GLU A 977 -8.69 11.09 12.06
CA GLU A 977 -10.10 10.79 12.39
C GLU A 977 -10.70 9.71 11.46
N LEU A 978 -10.29 8.45 11.68
CA LEU A 978 -10.71 7.32 10.85
C LEU A 978 -12.24 7.11 10.80
N SER A 979 -12.91 7.32 11.94
CA SER A 979 -14.37 7.15 12.03
C SER A 979 -15.11 8.17 11.17
N LEU A 980 -14.66 9.43 11.19
CA LEU A 980 -15.19 10.50 10.34
C LEU A 980 -14.88 10.25 8.87
N ALA A 981 -13.63 9.85 8.54
CA ALA A 981 -13.25 9.49 7.19
C ALA A 981 -14.16 8.39 6.62
N ARG A 982 -14.42 7.33 7.40
CA ARG A 982 -15.33 6.24 7.02
C ARG A 982 -16.76 6.73 6.77
N GLU A 983 -17.27 7.63 7.61
CA GLU A 983 -18.60 8.22 7.42
C GLU A 983 -18.67 9.03 6.12
N LEU A 984 -17.70 9.91 5.88
CA LEU A 984 -17.63 10.76 4.69
C LEU A 984 -17.51 9.93 3.40
N PHE A 985 -16.67 8.89 3.39
CA PHE A 985 -16.59 7.98 2.24
C PHE A 985 -17.89 7.22 2.00
N ARG A 986 -18.63 6.82 3.06
CA ARG A 986 -19.95 6.19 2.91
C ARG A 986 -20.99 7.16 2.33
N LYS A 987 -20.96 8.44 2.71
CA LYS A 987 -21.82 9.48 2.10
C LYS A 987 -21.44 9.69 0.64
N ALA A 988 -20.15 9.78 0.32
CA ALA A 988 -19.65 9.88 -1.05
C ALA A 988 -20.11 8.69 -1.92
N TYR A 989 -20.00 7.47 -1.38
CA TYR A 989 -20.47 6.25 -2.05
C TYR A 989 -21.98 6.30 -2.32
N THR A 990 -22.76 6.79 -1.36
CA THR A 990 -24.21 6.94 -1.52
C THR A 990 -24.56 7.91 -2.64
N ALA A 991 -23.85 9.05 -2.75
CA ALA A 991 -24.02 10.00 -3.85
C ALA A 991 -23.63 9.38 -5.20
N ALA A 992 -22.49 8.66 -5.26
CA ALA A 992 -22.03 8.00 -6.48
C ALA A 992 -23.03 6.94 -7.01
N LYS A 993 -23.70 6.20 -6.12
CA LYS A 993 -24.74 5.22 -6.52
C LYS A 993 -25.95 5.85 -7.20
N MET A 994 -26.22 7.13 -6.96
CA MET A 994 -27.35 7.85 -7.55
C MET A 994 -27.05 8.33 -8.98
N LEU A 995 -25.80 8.20 -9.46
CA LEU A 995 -25.41 8.56 -10.83
C LEU A 995 -26.08 7.63 -11.85
N SER A 996 -26.73 8.23 -12.83
CA SER A 996 -27.42 7.55 -13.92
C SER A 996 -26.44 6.98 -14.95
N SER A 997 -25.36 7.72 -15.27
CA SER A 997 -24.31 7.24 -16.17
C SER A 997 -23.52 6.13 -15.51
N LEU A 998 -23.49 4.95 -16.15
CA LEU A 998 -22.67 3.83 -15.70
C LEU A 998 -21.18 4.20 -15.65
N SER A 999 -20.69 4.93 -16.65
CA SER A 999 -19.30 5.37 -16.70
C SER A 999 -18.94 6.30 -15.54
N ASN A 1000 -19.78 7.29 -15.23
CA ASN A 1000 -19.52 8.20 -14.10
C ASN A 1000 -19.62 7.45 -12.77
N ARG A 1001 -20.66 6.63 -12.60
CA ARG A 1001 -20.88 5.84 -11.38
C ARG A 1001 -19.70 4.92 -11.08
N THR A 1002 -19.26 4.15 -12.08
CA THR A 1002 -18.08 3.28 -11.95
C THR A 1002 -16.83 4.08 -11.62
N LYS A 1003 -16.59 5.20 -12.31
CA LYS A 1003 -15.43 6.05 -12.06
C LYS A 1003 -15.42 6.58 -10.63
N GLU A 1004 -16.51 7.22 -10.18
CA GLU A 1004 -16.58 7.81 -8.84
C GLU A 1004 -16.53 6.73 -7.74
N MET A 1005 -17.18 5.57 -7.94
CA MET A 1005 -17.07 4.44 -7.00
C MET A 1005 -15.64 3.91 -6.92
N GLY A 1006 -14.96 3.74 -8.06
CA GLY A 1006 -13.57 3.27 -8.06
C GLY A 1006 -12.60 4.25 -7.42
N ASP A 1007 -12.83 5.54 -7.64
CA ASP A 1007 -12.11 6.63 -7.01
C ASP A 1007 -12.33 6.66 -5.48
N ILE A 1008 -13.55 6.44 -4.98
CA ILE A 1008 -13.86 6.34 -3.55
C ILE A 1008 -13.23 5.09 -2.93
N ALA A 1009 -13.32 3.95 -3.62
CA ALA A 1009 -12.70 2.69 -3.18
C ALA A 1009 -11.19 2.86 -3.00
N GLN A 1010 -10.53 3.52 -3.96
CA GLN A 1010 -9.10 3.82 -3.89
C GLN A 1010 -8.78 4.72 -2.69
N SER A 1011 -9.46 5.86 -2.53
CA SER A 1011 -9.21 6.79 -1.41
C SER A 1011 -9.47 6.14 -0.04
N ALA A 1012 -10.48 5.28 0.07
CA ALA A 1012 -10.73 4.53 1.30
C ALA A 1012 -9.64 3.49 1.58
N GLY A 1013 -9.15 2.79 0.54
CA GLY A 1013 -8.00 1.89 0.64
C GLY A 1013 -6.73 2.63 1.10
N GLU A 1014 -6.49 3.83 0.59
CA GLU A 1014 -5.40 4.73 1.02
C GLU A 1014 -5.54 5.14 2.49
N ALA A 1015 -6.76 5.35 2.95
CA ALA A 1015 -7.08 5.66 4.34
C ALA A 1015 -6.99 4.45 5.30
N GLY A 1016 -6.56 3.28 4.81
CA GLY A 1016 -6.51 2.04 5.59
C GLY A 1016 -7.89 1.42 5.85
N LEU A 1017 -8.95 1.90 5.19
CA LEU A 1017 -10.33 1.37 5.26
C LEU A 1017 -10.53 0.25 4.22
N VAL A 1018 -9.69 -0.76 4.30
CA VAL A 1018 -9.55 -1.83 3.29
C VAL A 1018 -10.87 -2.53 2.98
N ASP A 1019 -11.58 -2.96 4.02
CA ASP A 1019 -12.83 -3.72 3.85
C ASP A 1019 -13.91 -2.89 3.15
N PHE A 1020 -14.01 -1.60 3.51
CA PHE A 1020 -14.94 -0.67 2.86
C PHE A 1020 -14.50 -0.36 1.42
N GLY A 1021 -13.20 -0.14 1.17
CA GLY A 1021 -12.67 0.03 -0.18
C GLY A 1021 -13.00 -1.15 -1.08
N MET A 1022 -12.87 -2.38 -0.56
CA MET A 1022 -13.25 -3.61 -1.26
C MET A 1022 -14.76 -3.75 -1.45
N GLU A 1023 -15.58 -3.42 -0.44
CA GLU A 1023 -17.04 -3.38 -0.57
C GLU A 1023 -17.46 -2.49 -1.75
N VAL A 1024 -16.88 -1.28 -1.84
CA VAL A 1024 -17.18 -0.33 -2.92
C VAL A 1024 -16.65 -0.83 -4.27
N ALA A 1025 -15.44 -1.40 -4.31
CA ALA A 1025 -14.85 -1.95 -5.53
C ALA A 1025 -15.66 -3.13 -6.09
N LEU A 1026 -16.12 -4.04 -5.23
CA LEU A 1026 -16.93 -5.20 -5.64
C LEU A 1026 -18.35 -4.82 -6.05
N ALA A 1027 -18.84 -3.66 -5.60
CA ALA A 1027 -20.11 -3.09 -6.06
C ALA A 1027 -20.04 -2.50 -7.47
N VAL A 1028 -18.84 -2.32 -8.04
CA VAL A 1028 -18.67 -1.99 -9.47
C VAL A 1028 -19.03 -3.23 -10.30
N PRO A 1029 -19.81 -3.09 -11.40
CA PRO A 1029 -20.09 -4.20 -12.31
C PRO A 1029 -18.81 -4.89 -12.82
N VAL A 1030 -18.89 -6.14 -13.29
CA VAL A 1030 -17.72 -6.89 -13.77
C VAL A 1030 -17.28 -6.40 -15.16
N ILE A 1031 -16.56 -5.29 -15.13
CA ILE A 1031 -15.93 -4.61 -16.27
C ILE A 1031 -14.44 -4.41 -15.98
N PRO A 1032 -13.59 -4.15 -17.00
CA PRO A 1032 -12.15 -3.91 -16.79
C PRO A 1032 -11.85 -2.88 -15.70
N GLU A 1033 -12.69 -1.85 -15.55
CA GLU A 1033 -12.58 -0.82 -14.52
C GLU A 1033 -12.71 -1.37 -13.09
N ARG A 1034 -13.52 -2.42 -12.86
CA ARG A 1034 -13.64 -3.08 -11.55
C ARG A 1034 -12.31 -3.72 -11.17
N TYR A 1035 -11.74 -4.54 -12.06
CA TYR A 1035 -10.46 -5.18 -11.78
C TYR A 1035 -9.37 -4.15 -11.57
N LYS A 1036 -9.32 -3.11 -12.41
CA LYS A 1036 -8.39 -1.98 -12.21
C LYS A 1036 -8.57 -1.29 -10.86
N THR A 1037 -9.81 -1.13 -10.39
CA THR A 1037 -10.12 -0.57 -9.07
C THR A 1037 -9.64 -1.49 -7.94
N ILE A 1038 -9.94 -2.79 -8.00
CA ILE A 1038 -9.46 -3.78 -7.03
C ILE A 1038 -7.93 -3.78 -6.99
N GLY A 1039 -7.27 -3.75 -8.16
CA GLY A 1039 -5.82 -3.62 -8.29
C GLY A 1039 -5.25 -2.40 -7.57
N LYS A 1040 -5.87 -1.24 -7.75
CA LYS A 1040 -5.48 -0.01 -7.06
C LYS A 1040 -5.68 -0.10 -5.54
N VAL A 1041 -6.82 -0.64 -5.08
CA VAL A 1041 -7.07 -0.82 -3.63
C VAL A 1041 -6.00 -1.73 -3.03
N ALA A 1042 -5.76 -2.89 -3.64
CA ALA A 1042 -4.73 -3.84 -3.21
C ALA A 1042 -3.32 -3.21 -3.21
N GLU A 1043 -2.96 -2.46 -4.25
CA GLU A 1043 -1.70 -1.70 -4.31
C GLU A 1043 -1.56 -0.76 -3.12
N LYS A 1044 -2.62 -0.02 -2.76
CA LYS A 1044 -2.60 0.92 -1.64
C LYS A 1044 -2.56 0.22 -0.28
N VAL A 1045 -3.26 -0.90 -0.13
CA VAL A 1045 -3.19 -1.75 1.07
C VAL A 1045 -1.77 -2.24 1.32
N VAL A 1046 -1.08 -2.71 0.28
CA VAL A 1046 0.31 -3.17 0.38
C VAL A 1046 1.27 -2.03 0.74
N LYS A 1047 1.02 -0.83 0.21
CA LYS A 1047 1.89 0.35 0.41
C LYS A 1047 1.56 1.17 1.66
N TYR A 1048 0.48 0.83 2.36
CA TYR A 1048 0.05 1.58 3.53
C TYR A 1048 1.13 1.53 4.63
N ASP A 1049 1.42 2.69 5.20
CA ASP A 1049 2.51 2.94 6.15
C ASP A 1049 1.95 3.73 7.32
N ASP A 1050 1.92 3.11 8.51
CA ASP A 1050 1.39 3.77 9.72
C ASP A 1050 2.33 4.87 10.24
N PHE A 1051 3.61 4.85 9.83
CA PHE A 1051 4.63 5.80 10.25
C PHE A 1051 5.14 6.59 9.05
N ASN A 1052 4.23 7.33 8.40
CA ASN A 1052 4.55 8.07 7.18
C ASN A 1052 5.77 9.00 7.37
N GLY A 1053 6.76 8.87 6.48
CA GLY A 1053 8.02 9.61 6.55
C GLY A 1053 9.10 8.97 7.44
N VAL A 1054 8.80 7.86 8.12
CA VAL A 1054 9.76 7.13 8.95
C VAL A 1054 10.14 5.80 8.27
N SER A 1055 11.41 5.65 7.89
CA SER A 1055 11.86 4.47 7.13
C SER A 1055 12.06 3.21 7.96
N ILE A 1056 12.01 3.32 9.29
CA ILE A 1056 12.38 2.22 10.20
C ILE A 1056 11.20 1.43 10.77
N ALA A 1057 9.96 1.81 10.50
CA ALA A 1057 8.76 1.10 10.93
C ALA A 1057 7.60 1.47 10.00
N TRP A 1058 6.56 0.64 9.90
CA TRP A 1058 5.38 0.92 9.06
C TRP A 1058 4.11 0.17 9.47
N VAL A 1059 4.17 -0.64 10.54
CA VAL A 1059 3.04 -1.41 11.06
C VAL A 1059 2.80 -1.04 12.52
N ASP A 1060 1.57 -0.62 12.79
CA ASP A 1060 1.00 -0.32 14.10
C ASP A 1060 -0.44 -0.89 14.09
N THR A 1061 -0.62 -2.05 14.73
CA THR A 1061 -1.87 -2.81 14.61
C THR A 1061 -3.01 -2.18 15.40
N ASP A 1062 -2.75 -1.63 16.59
CA ASP A 1062 -3.75 -1.01 17.46
C ASP A 1062 -3.83 0.53 17.34
N ARG A 1063 -2.85 1.12 16.63
CA ARG A 1063 -2.74 2.56 16.31
C ARG A 1063 -2.45 3.43 17.52
N ASP A 1064 -1.72 2.91 18.51
CA ASP A 1064 -1.30 3.69 19.67
C ASP A 1064 -0.09 4.60 19.40
N GLY A 1065 0.47 4.55 18.18
CA GLY A 1065 1.64 5.30 17.74
C GLY A 1065 2.96 4.58 18.03
N ARG A 1066 2.94 3.31 18.41
CA ARG A 1066 4.11 2.47 18.63
C ARG A 1066 4.19 1.37 17.56
N PRO A 1067 5.38 1.15 16.99
CA PRO A 1067 5.51 0.11 15.98
C PRO A 1067 5.45 -1.29 16.59
N ASP A 1068 4.69 -2.17 15.94
CA ASP A 1068 4.69 -3.61 16.24
C ASP A 1068 6.08 -4.22 16.08
N PHE A 1069 6.83 -3.75 15.08
CA PHE A 1069 8.20 -4.13 14.79
C PHE A 1069 8.93 -3.07 13.97
N PHE A 1070 10.26 -3.06 14.09
CA PHE A 1070 11.15 -2.23 13.27
C PHE A 1070 11.57 -2.95 11.98
N HIS A 1071 11.99 -2.17 10.99
CA HIS A 1071 12.62 -2.66 9.76
C HIS A 1071 13.79 -3.59 10.10
N PRO A 1072 13.98 -4.72 9.39
CA PRO A 1072 15.14 -5.60 9.60
C PRO A 1072 16.52 -4.95 9.49
N LEU A 1073 16.59 -3.72 8.96
CA LEU A 1073 17.81 -2.95 8.75
C LEU A 1073 17.90 -1.74 9.68
N ALA A 1074 16.91 -1.52 10.54
CA ALA A 1074 16.93 -0.45 11.50
C ALA A 1074 18.04 -0.71 12.52
N THR A 1075 19.03 0.18 12.59
CA THR A 1075 20.06 0.11 13.63
C THR A 1075 19.53 0.70 14.93
N VAL A 1076 20.21 0.41 16.04
CA VAL A 1076 19.87 0.98 17.36
C VAL A 1076 19.91 2.51 17.30
N GLU A 1077 20.88 3.09 16.59
CA GLU A 1077 21.01 4.54 16.42
C GLU A 1077 19.84 5.12 15.63
N MET A 1078 19.36 4.44 14.60
CA MET A 1078 18.20 4.90 13.82
C MET A 1078 16.92 4.86 14.67
N ILE A 1079 16.74 3.81 15.48
CA ILE A 1079 15.60 3.68 16.40
C ILE A 1079 15.65 4.78 17.48
N VAL A 1080 16.82 5.03 18.06
CA VAL A 1080 16.99 6.11 19.05
C VAL A 1080 16.74 7.48 18.41
N ALA A 1081 17.20 7.68 17.16
CA ALA A 1081 17.02 8.94 16.45
C ALA A 1081 15.58 9.22 16.01
N SER A 1082 14.77 8.17 15.78
CA SER A 1082 13.36 8.33 15.43
C SER A 1082 12.48 8.67 16.64
N GLY A 1083 12.92 8.31 17.85
CA GLY A 1083 12.12 8.43 19.08
C GLY A 1083 11.01 7.40 19.22
N LEU A 1084 10.90 6.45 18.28
CA LEU A 1084 9.93 5.36 18.35
C LEU A 1084 10.38 4.30 19.35
N VAL A 1085 9.41 3.69 20.03
CA VAL A 1085 9.61 2.60 21.00
C VAL A 1085 8.78 1.42 20.54
N LEU A 1086 9.36 0.22 20.52
CA LEU A 1086 8.63 -1.00 20.17
C LEU A 1086 7.37 -1.12 21.05
N ASP A 1087 6.26 -1.49 20.43
CA ASP A 1087 5.05 -1.77 21.17
C ASP A 1087 5.21 -3.05 22.01
N GLU A 1088 4.81 -3.01 23.28
CA GLU A 1088 4.84 -4.17 24.17
C GLU A 1088 3.50 -4.92 24.18
N ASP A 1089 2.44 -4.37 23.58
CA ASP A 1089 1.07 -4.90 23.56
C ASP A 1089 0.43 -4.59 22.18
N SER A 1090 0.90 -5.27 21.13
CA SER A 1090 0.56 -4.99 19.72
C SER A 1090 -0.94 -5.01 19.36
N ASN A 1091 -1.82 -5.48 20.24
CA ASN A 1091 -3.26 -5.47 20.00
C ASN A 1091 -4.04 -4.56 20.99
N GLY A 1092 -3.35 -3.86 21.88
CA GLY A 1092 -3.90 -2.92 22.85
C GLY A 1092 -4.85 -3.55 23.88
N ASN A 1093 -4.76 -4.85 24.15
CA ASN A 1093 -5.70 -5.55 25.03
C ASN A 1093 -5.31 -5.51 26.53
N GLY A 1094 -4.14 -4.94 26.84
CA GLY A 1094 -3.57 -4.80 28.17
C GLY A 1094 -2.71 -5.98 28.62
N ILE A 1095 -2.38 -6.94 27.74
CA ILE A 1095 -1.55 -8.10 28.02
C ILE A 1095 -0.26 -7.99 27.18
N PRO A 1096 0.93 -7.94 27.80
CA PRO A 1096 2.17 -7.81 27.03
C PRO A 1096 2.39 -8.99 26.08
N ASP A 1097 2.96 -8.75 24.89
CA ASP A 1097 3.23 -9.75 23.84
C ASP A 1097 4.14 -10.92 24.29
N THR A 1098 4.86 -10.74 25.41
CA THR A 1098 5.65 -11.81 26.05
C THR A 1098 4.79 -12.84 26.77
N GLU A 1099 3.53 -12.49 27.08
CA GLU A 1099 2.56 -13.30 27.80
C GLU A 1099 1.25 -13.50 27.00
N ASP A 1100 0.97 -12.63 26.03
CA ASP A 1100 -0.23 -12.71 25.21
C ASP A 1100 -0.10 -13.83 24.17
N LEU A 1101 -1.01 -14.81 24.26
CA LEU A 1101 -1.10 -15.89 23.29
C LEU A 1101 -1.70 -15.40 21.95
N ARG A 1102 -2.23 -14.18 21.88
CA ARG A 1102 -2.84 -13.62 20.65
C ARG A 1102 -2.39 -12.18 20.39
N PRO A 1103 -1.08 -11.92 20.27
CA PRO A 1103 -0.50 -10.58 20.32
C PRO A 1103 -0.94 -9.64 19.17
N LEU A 1104 -1.58 -10.17 18.11
CA LEU A 1104 -2.10 -9.38 16.98
C LEU A 1104 -3.63 -9.39 16.86
N TYR A 1105 -4.36 -9.96 17.82
CA TYR A 1105 -5.82 -10.09 17.75
C TYR A 1105 -6.55 -8.88 18.34
N VAL A 1106 -7.00 -7.99 17.47
CA VAL A 1106 -7.86 -6.85 17.83
C VAL A 1106 -9.33 -7.27 17.78
N LYS A 1107 -10.10 -6.93 18.81
CA LYS A 1107 -11.53 -7.31 18.96
C LYS A 1107 -12.51 -6.36 18.30
#